data_AF-D0LNH0-F1
#
_entry.id   AF-D0LNH0-F1
#
_cell.length_a   1.000
_cell.length_b   1.000
_cell.length_c   1.000
_cell.angle_alpha   90.00
_cell.angle_beta   90.00
_cell.angle_gamma   90.00
#
_symmetry.space_group_name_H-M   'P 1'
#
loop_
_entity.id
_entity.type
_entity.pdbx_description
1 polymer ?
#
loop_
_entity_poly.entity_id
_entity_poly.type
_entity_poly.pdbx_seq_one_letter_code
_entity_poly.pdbx_strand_id
1 'polypeptide(L)'
;MESPGAAPQRPTPPAVPRPASGSADASQTDWSTLDQQSKRDLLHRAFCGTEPPDAATPSAATPGQETTRAGSSVQRTPSAATPGQTAPSPPLTQAAGPSHPPAAPVQRKPAPARETPLTRARRTRAIGDIKAVNDFGPLSDAERLAFIRALLAQLWVGIDDEATLVRIWTSFDGRMLAVAGAHPGLWRQSLARGAKLDALSAVTDVHARFRSDVHARARDVLTRNEAYVRAEMDALGTSERGTVAPAASVIPEDEQADYLASVRERAEDLALARHAQARLAALEVGYERFSSKGGTIWHVARFKPDAPPSFAHDSEAVPAAQRAKDVRSWDEVKAHHERLQAVIAQLASASPVLYQAAAQGDDNALATMAAAPPGEARGTMAKRLSDQLSNVRTTQAELGSDLDELECTPLHEQLFAGAASASGTAWNAPGNQLIARQLIAEHARSEARTEAALATVAAAAFVIAEVASFGSATFFLAAGAGVAAGGTLAAGSWEHAEDLGTAANASTAKGGVVSRAQADRAQTTAIVNSALLFLDLIPAARAARGAATASRGARAGAREGAEQAAERAGREGAEQAGERAGREGAEQAGERAGREGAEQAGAEGAEQATKARRRLQPHEAANWASVARDYVGKRLVDAGPPPGYTAYHVGGRSILRRTNADDALFARLSLDGDGIIRAGAPPRVRVSNPLRKAESVGELLAQAGHTARPPYHQAHHVIPDEVVRTHPLFRLARERGVFDHDAPENIALLARSEVREPGRAPFVPEKVPGLSEGLPRHQGPHDNYSQLIMDIADDAKEAIGEQGLRLEDLSPEALQSLTYKVLRNSWQVLKAWDRPVLK
;
A
#
# COMPACT_ATOMS: atom_id res chain seq x y z
N MET A 1 -52.12 -0.33 -62.43
CA MET A 1 -51.14 -0.08 -63.51
C MET A 1 -49.99 0.69 -62.90
N GLU A 2 -48.78 0.25 -63.24
CA GLU A 2 -47.44 0.81 -62.94
C GLU A 2 -46.60 0.02 -61.91
N SER A 3 -45.46 -0.43 -62.43
CA SER A 3 -44.47 -1.37 -61.91
C SER A 3 -43.38 -0.67 -61.08
N PRO A 4 -42.61 -1.42 -60.26
CA PRO A 4 -41.66 -0.87 -59.30
C PRO A 4 -40.30 -0.54 -59.94
N GLY A 5 -39.71 0.59 -59.54
CA GLY A 5 -38.35 1.00 -59.89
C GLY A 5 -37.30 0.35 -58.98
N ALA A 6 -36.30 -0.28 -59.60
CA ALA A 6 -35.17 -0.93 -58.93
C ALA A 6 -34.11 0.06 -58.46
N ALA A 7 -33.58 -0.15 -57.26
CA ALA A 7 -32.43 0.56 -56.69
C ALA A 7 -31.10 -0.13 -57.08
N PRO A 8 -29.99 0.61 -57.24
CA PRO A 8 -28.73 0.08 -57.76
C PRO A 8 -27.94 -0.71 -56.70
N GLN A 9 -27.35 -1.84 -57.13
CA GLN A 9 -26.47 -2.69 -56.33
C GLN A 9 -25.09 -2.03 -56.13
N ARG A 10 -24.58 -2.04 -54.89
CA ARG A 10 -23.18 -1.70 -54.56
C ARG A 10 -22.25 -2.89 -54.87
N PRO A 11 -21.02 -2.64 -55.34
CA PRO A 11 -20.04 -3.69 -55.61
C PRO A 11 -19.44 -4.27 -54.31
N THR A 12 -19.27 -5.58 -54.31
CA THR A 12 -18.62 -6.37 -53.25
C THR A 12 -17.10 -6.15 -53.28
N PRO A 13 -16.43 -5.92 -52.14
CA PRO A 13 -14.96 -5.85 -52.10
C PRO A 13 -14.31 -7.24 -52.21
N PRO A 14 -13.10 -7.35 -52.80
CA PRO A 14 -12.40 -8.62 -52.98
C PRO A 14 -11.85 -9.16 -51.65
N ALA A 15 -11.88 -10.49 -51.53
CA ALA A 15 -11.40 -11.23 -50.37
C ALA A 15 -9.86 -11.12 -50.20
N VAL A 16 -9.43 -10.78 -48.99
CA VAL A 16 -8.02 -10.77 -48.56
C VAL A 16 -7.66 -12.16 -48.00
N PRO A 17 -6.53 -12.77 -48.40
CA PRO A 17 -6.12 -14.08 -47.89
C PRO A 17 -5.61 -14.00 -46.44
N ARG A 18 -6.05 -14.94 -45.61
CA ARG A 18 -5.60 -15.14 -44.21
C ARG A 18 -4.13 -15.58 -44.17
N PRO A 19 -3.27 -14.99 -43.32
CA PRO A 19 -1.99 -15.58 -42.98
C PRO A 19 -2.17 -16.71 -41.95
N ALA A 20 -1.35 -17.75 -42.09
CA ALA A 20 -1.30 -18.89 -41.20
C ALA A 20 -0.81 -18.48 -39.80
N SER A 21 -1.62 -18.75 -38.78
CA SER A 21 -1.28 -18.57 -37.37
C SER A 21 -0.43 -19.73 -36.87
N GLY A 22 0.82 -19.45 -36.51
CA GLY A 22 1.61 -20.30 -35.63
C GLY A 22 1.07 -20.23 -34.20
N SER A 23 0.91 -21.38 -33.58
CA SER A 23 0.35 -21.58 -32.24
C SER A 23 1.27 -21.06 -31.14
N ALA A 24 0.77 -20.12 -30.34
CA ALA A 24 1.10 -20.01 -28.93
C ALA A 24 -0.22 -20.15 -28.18
N ASP A 25 -0.44 -21.30 -27.55
CA ASP A 25 -1.60 -21.59 -26.71
C ASP A 25 -1.54 -20.70 -25.46
N ALA A 26 -2.43 -19.71 -25.41
CA ALA A 26 -2.94 -19.14 -24.18
C ALA A 26 -4.46 -19.28 -24.26
N SER A 27 -5.01 -20.24 -23.52
CA SER A 27 -6.44 -20.51 -23.49
C SER A 27 -7.21 -19.31 -22.94
N GLN A 28 -7.86 -18.54 -23.81
CA GLN A 28 -8.93 -17.62 -23.43
C GLN A 28 -10.15 -18.45 -23.06
N THR A 29 -10.50 -18.49 -21.77
CA THR A 29 -11.74 -19.11 -21.31
C THR A 29 -12.89 -18.13 -21.51
N ASP A 30 -13.81 -18.45 -22.43
CA ASP A 30 -15.03 -17.67 -22.65
C ASP A 30 -15.98 -17.85 -21.45
N TRP A 31 -16.29 -16.77 -20.74
CA TRP A 31 -17.18 -16.76 -19.57
C TRP A 31 -18.55 -17.36 -19.86
N SER A 32 -19.06 -17.23 -21.09
CA SER A 32 -20.34 -17.81 -21.48
C SER A 32 -20.32 -19.34 -21.48
N THR A 33 -19.15 -19.94 -21.66
CA THR A 33 -18.94 -21.39 -21.72
C THR A 33 -18.67 -22.04 -20.37
N LEU A 34 -18.39 -21.24 -19.33
CA LEU A 34 -18.19 -21.75 -17.98
C LEU A 34 -19.51 -22.29 -17.42
N ASP A 35 -19.44 -23.48 -16.81
CA ASP A 35 -20.55 -24.04 -16.05
C ASP A 35 -20.85 -23.22 -14.79
N GLN A 36 -22.01 -23.46 -14.18
CA GLN A 36 -22.45 -22.69 -13.01
C GLN A 36 -21.53 -22.83 -11.80
N GLN A 37 -20.92 -24.00 -11.58
CA GLN A 37 -20.01 -24.21 -10.46
C GLN A 37 -18.71 -23.44 -10.67
N SER A 38 -18.15 -23.47 -11.87
CA SER A 38 -16.96 -22.71 -12.25
C SER A 38 -17.19 -21.18 -12.11
N LYS A 39 -18.37 -20.69 -12.49
CA LYS A 39 -18.78 -19.29 -12.26
C LYS A 39 -18.89 -18.99 -10.76
N ARG A 40 -19.52 -19.87 -9.97
CA ARG A 40 -19.65 -19.71 -8.51
C ARG A 40 -18.29 -19.72 -7.80
N ASP A 41 -17.39 -20.58 -8.22
CA ASP A 41 -16.03 -20.68 -7.69
C ASP A 41 -15.17 -19.48 -8.07
N LEU A 42 -15.33 -18.94 -9.29
CA LEU A 42 -14.71 -17.67 -9.71
C LEU A 42 -15.27 -16.48 -8.94
N LEU A 43 -16.59 -16.41 -8.73
CA LEU A 43 -17.22 -15.39 -7.88
C LEU A 43 -16.71 -15.51 -6.44
N HIS A 44 -16.70 -16.71 -5.86
CA HIS A 44 -16.19 -16.94 -4.51
C HIS A 44 -14.70 -16.60 -4.40
N ARG A 45 -13.86 -16.89 -5.40
CA ARG A 45 -12.45 -16.47 -5.44
C ARG A 45 -12.32 -14.95 -5.51
N ALA A 46 -13.11 -14.29 -6.37
CA ALA A 46 -13.14 -12.84 -6.51
C ALA A 46 -13.61 -12.14 -5.21
N PHE A 47 -14.56 -12.73 -4.49
CA PHE A 47 -15.12 -12.16 -3.26
C PHE A 47 -14.33 -12.50 -1.98
N CYS A 48 -13.64 -13.65 -1.92
CA CYS A 48 -13.01 -14.15 -0.69
C CYS A 48 -11.48 -14.17 -0.69
N GLY A 49 -10.81 -13.96 -1.84
CA GLY A 49 -9.36 -13.71 -1.88
C GLY A 49 -8.45 -14.84 -1.40
N THR A 50 -8.86 -16.11 -1.50
CA THR A 50 -8.03 -17.27 -1.10
C THR A 50 -7.80 -18.27 -2.23
N GLU A 51 -6.53 -18.59 -2.50
CA GLU A 51 -6.13 -19.75 -3.32
C GLU A 51 -6.02 -21.01 -2.43
N PRO A 52 -6.50 -22.19 -2.87
CA PRO A 52 -6.20 -23.46 -2.19
C PRO A 52 -4.78 -23.95 -2.52
N PRO A 53 -4.12 -24.70 -1.61
CA PRO A 53 -2.82 -25.30 -1.89
C PRO A 53 -2.95 -26.40 -2.95
N ASP A 54 -2.03 -26.39 -3.93
CA ASP A 54 -1.95 -27.37 -5.01
C ASP A 54 -1.93 -28.82 -4.50
N ALA A 55 -2.94 -29.59 -4.88
CA ALA A 55 -2.93 -31.04 -4.76
C ALA A 55 -2.11 -31.62 -5.91
N ALA A 56 -0.89 -32.08 -5.60
CA ALA A 56 -0.03 -32.81 -6.51
C ALA A 56 -0.75 -34.04 -7.11
N THR A 57 -0.74 -34.15 -8.43
CA THR A 57 -1.17 -35.35 -9.15
C THR A 57 -0.07 -36.42 -9.10
N PRO A 58 -0.37 -37.69 -8.80
CA PRO A 58 0.64 -38.74 -8.68
C PRO A 58 1.02 -39.31 -10.06
N SER A 59 2.32 -39.34 -10.36
CA SER A 59 2.86 -40.06 -11.50
C SER A 59 3.15 -41.52 -11.10
N ALA A 60 2.47 -42.46 -11.74
CA ALA A 60 2.68 -43.89 -11.59
C ALA A 60 3.52 -44.42 -12.76
N ALA A 61 4.69 -44.99 -12.46
CA ALA A 61 5.24 -46.20 -13.11
C ALA A 61 6.65 -46.51 -12.58
N THR A 62 6.76 -47.61 -11.85
CA THR A 62 7.98 -48.46 -11.75
C THR A 62 7.55 -49.86 -12.22
N PRO A 63 8.43 -50.70 -12.80
CA PRO A 63 9.25 -51.56 -11.94
C PRO A 63 10.65 -51.95 -12.48
N GLY A 64 11.53 -52.32 -11.53
CA GLY A 64 12.67 -53.24 -11.70
C GLY A 64 14.04 -52.57 -11.89
N GLN A 65 15.16 -53.01 -11.28
CA GLN A 65 15.47 -54.05 -10.29
C GLN A 65 16.96 -53.84 -9.91
N GLU A 66 17.30 -54.06 -8.63
CA GLU A 66 18.57 -54.64 -8.12
C GLU A 66 19.96 -54.16 -8.63
N THR A 67 20.77 -53.50 -7.78
CA THR A 67 21.95 -54.06 -7.06
C THR A 67 23.00 -53.01 -6.62
N THR A 68 23.30 -53.03 -5.31
CA THR A 68 24.60 -52.93 -4.60
C THR A 68 25.67 -51.84 -4.88
N ARG A 69 26.06 -51.20 -3.75
CA ARG A 69 27.42 -50.89 -3.25
C ARG A 69 28.26 -49.73 -3.83
N ALA A 70 28.50 -48.76 -2.94
CA ALA A 70 29.78 -48.17 -2.52
C ALA A 70 30.85 -47.73 -3.55
N GLY A 71 31.26 -46.45 -3.42
CA GLY A 71 32.69 -46.12 -3.32
C GLY A 71 33.28 -45.18 -4.38
N SER A 72 33.90 -44.11 -3.86
CA SER A 72 35.09 -43.41 -4.39
C SER A 72 35.00 -42.49 -5.62
N SER A 73 35.32 -41.23 -5.29
CA SER A 73 36.11 -40.25 -6.04
C SER A 73 37.01 -40.78 -7.17
N VAL A 74 37.07 -40.05 -8.29
CA VAL A 74 38.31 -39.62 -8.97
C VAL A 74 37.97 -38.56 -10.04
N GLN A 75 38.77 -37.48 -10.04
CA GLN A 75 38.84 -36.42 -11.05
C GLN A 75 39.04 -36.95 -12.48
N ARG A 76 38.43 -36.30 -13.47
CA ARG A 76 38.89 -36.37 -14.86
C ARG A 76 38.76 -35.04 -15.58
N THR A 77 39.90 -34.56 -16.07
CA THR A 77 40.12 -33.43 -16.99
C THR A 77 39.80 -33.82 -18.44
N PRO A 78 39.64 -32.84 -19.37
CA PRO A 78 39.09 -33.06 -20.70
C PRO A 78 40.16 -33.39 -21.76
N SER A 79 39.78 -34.20 -22.76
CA SER A 79 40.59 -34.53 -23.95
C SER A 79 40.41 -33.49 -25.06
N ALA A 80 41.55 -33.07 -25.62
CA ALA A 80 41.67 -32.27 -26.84
C ALA A 80 41.80 -33.17 -28.07
N ALA A 81 41.33 -32.68 -29.23
CA ALA A 81 41.54 -33.29 -30.54
C ALA A 81 42.43 -32.39 -31.42
N THR A 82 43.41 -33.00 -32.06
CA THR A 82 44.44 -32.43 -32.95
C THR A 82 43.99 -32.47 -34.42
N PRO A 83 44.34 -31.49 -35.28
CA PRO A 83 44.28 -31.64 -36.73
C PRO A 83 45.62 -32.04 -37.36
N GLY A 84 45.55 -32.89 -38.39
CA GLY A 84 46.67 -33.50 -39.10
C GLY A 84 47.34 -32.61 -40.16
N GLN A 85 48.64 -32.84 -40.31
CA GLN A 85 49.53 -32.33 -41.35
C GLN A 85 49.33 -33.06 -42.69
N THR A 86 49.62 -32.38 -43.79
CA THR A 86 50.22 -33.02 -44.99
C THR A 86 50.96 -31.97 -45.84
N ALA A 87 52.22 -32.26 -46.15
CA ALA A 87 53.02 -31.68 -47.24
C ALA A 87 53.38 -32.83 -48.22
N PRO A 88 53.78 -32.54 -49.47
CA PRO A 88 55.23 -32.54 -49.76
C PRO A 88 55.71 -31.57 -50.87
N SER A 89 57.05 -31.45 -50.94
CA SER A 89 57.97 -30.61 -51.75
C SER A 89 58.19 -31.11 -53.21
N PRO A 90 59.28 -30.74 -53.97
CA PRO A 90 60.00 -29.46 -54.25
C PRO A 90 60.17 -29.22 -55.79
N PRO A 91 60.98 -28.23 -56.26
CA PRO A 91 62.17 -28.68 -57.01
C PRO A 91 63.47 -27.84 -56.87
N LEU A 92 64.57 -28.60 -56.92
CA LEU A 92 65.88 -28.45 -57.58
C LEU A 92 66.70 -27.14 -57.64
N THR A 93 67.99 -27.41 -57.42
CA THR A 93 69.22 -26.61 -57.36
C THR A 93 69.78 -26.20 -58.72
N GLN A 94 70.37 -25.01 -58.81
CA GLN A 94 71.41 -24.67 -59.80
C GLN A 94 72.56 -23.89 -59.14
N ALA A 95 73.77 -24.18 -59.61
CA ALA A 95 75.05 -23.86 -58.99
C ALA A 95 75.79 -22.68 -59.65
N ALA A 96 76.57 -21.98 -58.79
CA ALA A 96 77.89 -21.37 -58.98
C ALA A 96 78.16 -20.30 -60.08
N GLY A 97 78.61 -19.13 -59.62
CA GLY A 97 79.44 -18.15 -60.35
C GLY A 97 79.79 -16.92 -59.46
N PRO A 98 81.02 -16.36 -59.49
CA PRO A 98 81.61 -15.65 -58.35
C PRO A 98 81.48 -14.13 -58.44
N SER A 99 81.19 -13.43 -57.33
CA SER A 99 81.32 -11.97 -57.24
C SER A 99 81.36 -11.49 -55.78
N HIS A 100 82.47 -10.86 -55.40
CA HIS A 100 82.73 -9.92 -54.28
C HIS A 100 81.94 -9.99 -52.94
N PRO A 101 82.63 -9.86 -51.78
CA PRO A 101 81.97 -9.79 -50.48
C PRO A 101 81.08 -8.54 -50.38
N PRO A 102 79.74 -8.67 -50.20
CA PRO A 102 78.93 -7.52 -49.86
C PRO A 102 79.21 -7.12 -48.41
N ALA A 103 79.36 -5.81 -48.20
CA ALA A 103 79.49 -5.20 -46.89
C ALA A 103 78.42 -5.74 -45.93
N ALA A 104 78.80 -5.95 -44.66
CA ALA A 104 77.90 -6.36 -43.59
C ALA A 104 76.59 -5.56 -43.65
N PRO A 105 75.41 -6.21 -43.65
CA PRO A 105 74.15 -5.49 -43.62
C PRO A 105 74.13 -4.67 -42.33
N VAL A 106 74.18 -3.35 -42.48
CA VAL A 106 73.87 -2.42 -41.39
C VAL A 106 72.47 -2.81 -40.92
N GLN A 107 72.38 -3.46 -39.76
CA GLN A 107 71.13 -3.69 -39.05
C GLN A 107 70.50 -2.31 -38.82
N ARG A 108 69.58 -1.91 -39.70
CA ARG A 108 68.75 -0.73 -39.46
C ARG A 108 67.97 -1.04 -38.19
N LYS A 109 68.25 -0.25 -37.14
CA LYS A 109 67.48 -0.24 -35.89
C LYS A 109 66.00 -0.34 -36.24
N PRO A 110 65.26 -1.35 -35.77
CA PRO A 110 63.85 -1.53 -36.14
C PRO A 110 63.12 -0.22 -35.83
N ALA A 111 62.42 0.31 -36.83
CA ALA A 111 61.61 1.51 -36.66
C ALA A 111 60.68 1.27 -35.46
N PRO A 112 60.57 2.22 -34.51
CA PRO A 112 59.70 2.04 -33.37
C PRO A 112 58.29 1.72 -33.86
N ALA A 113 57.71 0.63 -33.35
CA ALA A 113 56.37 0.21 -33.71
C ALA A 113 55.43 1.41 -33.56
N ARG A 114 54.69 1.74 -34.63
CA ARG A 114 53.78 2.88 -34.63
C ARG A 114 52.76 2.68 -33.51
N GLU A 115 52.75 3.60 -32.55
CA GLU A 115 51.80 3.59 -31.45
C GLU A 115 50.37 3.64 -32.01
N THR A 116 49.54 2.68 -31.59
CA THR A 116 48.14 2.64 -32.02
C THR A 116 47.36 3.83 -31.44
N PRO A 117 46.29 4.31 -32.10
CA PRO A 117 45.43 5.37 -31.54
C PRO A 117 44.92 5.05 -30.13
N LEU A 118 44.57 3.78 -29.87
CA LEU A 118 44.10 3.34 -28.55
C LEU A 118 45.18 3.44 -27.47
N THR A 119 46.40 2.98 -27.77
CA THR A 119 47.55 3.10 -26.85
C THR A 119 47.83 4.57 -26.51
N ARG A 120 47.80 5.43 -27.54
CA ARG A 120 48.00 6.87 -27.36
C ARG A 120 46.90 7.49 -26.49
N ALA A 121 45.63 7.21 -26.79
CA ALA A 121 44.48 7.72 -26.03
C ALA A 121 44.49 7.27 -24.56
N ARG A 122 44.87 6.00 -24.29
CA ARG A 122 45.04 5.49 -22.92
C ARG A 122 46.08 6.28 -22.14
N ARG A 123 47.20 6.63 -22.77
CA ARG A 123 48.32 7.35 -22.17
C ARG A 123 48.00 8.83 -21.96
N THR A 124 47.52 9.53 -22.98
CA THR A 124 47.40 10.99 -22.95
C THR A 124 46.07 11.48 -22.37
N ARG A 125 45.01 10.66 -22.50
CA ARG A 125 43.61 11.07 -22.20
C ARG A 125 43.18 12.36 -22.93
N ALA A 126 43.92 12.76 -23.97
CA ALA A 126 43.61 13.96 -24.74
C ALA A 126 42.37 13.72 -25.61
N ILE A 127 41.48 14.70 -25.68
CA ILE A 127 40.21 14.59 -26.43
C ILE A 127 40.47 14.19 -27.89
N GLY A 128 41.43 14.84 -28.56
CA GLY A 128 41.80 14.51 -29.94
C GLY A 128 42.26 13.05 -30.13
N ASP A 129 43.01 12.51 -29.16
CA ASP A 129 43.46 11.11 -29.22
C ASP A 129 42.30 10.14 -28.95
N ILE A 130 41.39 10.47 -28.03
CA ILE A 130 40.19 9.67 -27.75
C ILE A 130 39.30 9.59 -29.01
N LYS A 131 39.10 10.71 -29.71
CA LYS A 131 38.33 10.75 -30.97
C LYS A 131 38.92 9.88 -32.07
N ALA A 132 40.26 9.77 -32.12
CA ALA A 132 40.98 8.97 -33.11
C ALA A 132 40.83 7.44 -32.89
N VAL A 133 40.23 7.01 -31.78
CA VAL A 133 39.93 5.61 -31.51
C VAL A 133 38.63 5.20 -32.22
N ASN A 134 38.74 4.16 -33.07
CA ASN A 134 37.60 3.58 -33.78
C ASN A 134 36.95 2.40 -33.03
N ASP A 135 37.74 1.67 -32.23
CA ASP A 135 37.28 0.52 -31.46
C ASP A 135 37.68 0.67 -29.98
N PHE A 136 36.67 0.77 -29.12
CA PHE A 136 36.82 0.86 -27.66
C PHE A 136 36.59 -0.51 -26.97
N GLY A 137 36.29 -1.57 -27.72
CA GLY A 137 36.09 -2.94 -27.24
C GLY A 137 37.22 -3.47 -26.34
N PRO A 138 38.51 -3.25 -26.66
CA PRO A 138 39.62 -3.70 -25.82
C PRO A 138 39.81 -2.92 -24.50
N LEU A 139 39.04 -1.86 -24.25
CA LEU A 139 39.07 -1.11 -22.99
C LEU A 139 38.22 -1.78 -21.89
N SER A 140 38.66 -1.64 -20.64
CA SER A 140 37.82 -1.93 -19.48
C SER A 140 36.70 -0.90 -19.32
N ASP A 141 35.65 -1.24 -18.56
CA ASP A 141 34.54 -0.31 -18.33
C ASP A 141 34.97 0.99 -17.68
N ALA A 142 35.86 0.91 -16.69
CA ALA A 142 36.41 2.08 -16.02
C ALA A 142 37.15 3.01 -17.00
N GLU A 143 37.89 2.46 -17.97
CA GLU A 143 38.58 3.24 -18.98
C GLU A 143 37.62 3.92 -19.96
N ARG A 144 36.57 3.21 -20.40
CA ARG A 144 35.52 3.75 -21.28
C ARG A 144 34.76 4.88 -20.57
N LEU A 145 34.38 4.69 -19.31
CA LEU A 145 33.74 5.72 -18.49
C LEU A 145 34.67 6.92 -18.25
N ALA A 146 35.97 6.70 -18.07
CA ALA A 146 36.93 7.79 -17.97
C ALA A 146 37.03 8.59 -19.28
N PHE A 147 36.97 7.94 -20.45
CA PHE A 147 36.90 8.64 -21.73
C PHE A 147 35.61 9.44 -21.90
N ILE A 148 34.46 8.90 -21.50
CA ILE A 148 33.18 9.65 -21.49
C ILE A 148 33.33 10.92 -20.62
N ARG A 149 33.86 10.81 -19.41
CA ARG A 149 34.08 11.97 -18.53
C ARG A 149 35.00 13.01 -19.16
N ALA A 150 36.09 12.59 -19.82
CA ALA A 150 37.01 13.50 -20.50
C ALA A 150 36.31 14.27 -21.63
N LEU A 151 35.47 13.60 -22.42
CA LEU A 151 34.67 14.21 -23.49
C LEU A 151 33.56 15.13 -22.98
N LEU A 152 33.05 14.90 -21.77
CA LEU A 152 32.01 15.74 -21.15
C LEU A 152 32.56 16.91 -20.33
N ALA A 153 33.85 16.89 -19.98
CA ALA A 153 34.51 17.94 -19.20
C ALA A 153 34.84 19.20 -20.01
N GLN A 154 34.81 19.14 -21.33
CA GLN A 154 35.03 20.30 -22.19
C GLN A 154 33.85 21.28 -22.15
N LEU A 155 34.15 22.55 -22.42
CA LEU A 155 33.16 23.63 -22.45
C LEU A 155 32.10 23.38 -23.54
N TRP A 156 32.54 22.91 -24.70
CA TRP A 156 31.71 22.62 -25.87
C TRP A 156 31.90 21.16 -26.30
N VAL A 157 30.82 20.46 -26.63
CA VAL A 157 30.84 19.10 -27.20
C VAL A 157 30.43 19.24 -28.66
N GLY A 158 31.35 18.99 -29.60
CA GLY A 158 31.08 19.09 -31.03
C GLY A 158 30.53 17.79 -31.62
N ILE A 159 30.10 17.83 -32.90
CA ILE A 159 29.51 16.69 -33.62
C ILE A 159 30.39 15.43 -33.56
N ASP A 160 31.71 15.57 -33.74
CA ASP A 160 32.62 14.42 -33.65
C ASP A 160 32.70 13.85 -32.23
N ASP A 161 32.54 14.68 -31.20
CA ASP A 161 32.59 14.27 -29.80
C ASP A 161 31.30 13.54 -29.44
N GLU A 162 30.16 14.03 -29.92
CA GLU A 162 28.86 13.35 -29.86
C GLU A 162 28.95 11.96 -30.50
N ALA A 163 29.49 11.88 -31.73
CA ALA A 163 29.70 10.61 -32.42
C ALA A 163 30.67 9.69 -31.66
N THR A 164 31.69 10.26 -31.02
CA THR A 164 32.64 9.49 -30.19
C THR A 164 31.98 8.98 -28.90
N LEU A 165 31.14 9.78 -28.24
CA LEU A 165 30.32 9.36 -27.10
C LEU A 165 29.42 8.18 -27.49
N VAL A 166 28.72 8.27 -28.63
CA VAL A 166 27.89 7.18 -29.17
C VAL A 166 28.72 5.91 -29.39
N ARG A 167 29.93 6.00 -29.99
CA ARG A 167 30.83 4.84 -30.17
C ARG A 167 31.26 4.22 -28.84
N ILE A 168 31.61 5.04 -27.84
CA ILE A 168 32.03 4.54 -26.53
C ILE A 168 30.85 3.85 -25.82
N TRP A 169 29.66 4.44 -25.82
CA TRP A 169 28.47 3.81 -25.24
C TRP A 169 28.11 2.49 -25.94
N THR A 170 28.18 2.46 -27.27
CA THR A 170 27.94 1.23 -28.05
C THR A 170 28.96 0.14 -27.74
N SER A 171 30.20 0.50 -27.40
CA SER A 171 31.25 -0.49 -27.10
C SER A 171 30.99 -1.33 -25.84
N PHE A 172 30.06 -0.91 -24.95
CA PHE A 172 29.60 -1.72 -23.82
C PHE A 172 28.74 -2.93 -24.23
N ASP A 173 28.31 -2.99 -25.50
CA ASP A 173 27.57 -4.13 -26.08
C ASP A 173 26.33 -4.50 -25.24
N GLY A 174 26.03 -5.79 -25.05
CA GLY A 174 24.92 -6.27 -24.23
C GLY A 174 24.91 -5.78 -22.76
N ARG A 175 25.98 -5.15 -22.28
CA ARG A 175 26.06 -4.55 -20.93
C ARG A 175 25.76 -3.06 -20.90
N MET A 176 25.55 -2.42 -22.05
CA MET A 176 25.33 -0.97 -22.15
C MET A 176 24.21 -0.47 -21.20
N LEU A 177 23.06 -1.14 -21.17
CA LEU A 177 21.93 -0.73 -20.31
C LEU A 177 22.28 -0.83 -18.82
N ALA A 178 22.96 -1.91 -18.42
CA ALA A 178 23.41 -2.08 -17.03
C ALA A 178 24.39 -0.96 -16.62
N VAL A 179 25.33 -0.62 -17.50
CA VAL A 179 26.31 0.47 -17.27
C VAL A 179 25.61 1.84 -17.25
N ALA A 180 24.66 2.09 -18.14
CA ALA A 180 23.87 3.33 -18.15
C ALA A 180 23.05 3.47 -16.85
N GLY A 181 22.43 2.39 -16.39
CA GLY A 181 21.69 2.34 -15.11
C GLY A 181 22.58 2.56 -13.89
N ALA A 182 23.84 2.10 -13.92
CA ALA A 182 24.83 2.34 -12.87
C ALA A 182 25.43 3.76 -12.92
N HIS A 183 25.39 4.42 -14.09
CA HIS A 183 25.95 5.76 -14.30
C HIS A 183 24.94 6.73 -14.96
N PRO A 184 23.75 6.93 -14.37
CA PRO A 184 22.66 7.66 -15.00
C PRO A 184 22.99 9.15 -15.25
N GLY A 185 23.89 9.72 -14.43
CA GLY A 185 24.39 11.09 -14.62
C GLY A 185 25.19 11.26 -15.91
N LEU A 186 26.10 10.34 -16.22
CA LEU A 186 26.91 10.40 -17.44
C LEU A 186 26.06 10.15 -18.69
N TRP A 187 25.09 9.24 -18.60
CA TRP A 187 24.11 8.99 -19.67
C TRP A 187 23.34 10.27 -20.01
N ARG A 188 22.67 10.87 -19.01
CA ARG A 188 21.89 12.11 -19.19
C ARG A 188 22.75 13.27 -19.68
N GLN A 189 23.96 13.42 -19.15
CA GLN A 189 24.87 14.48 -19.59
C GLN A 189 25.33 14.27 -21.04
N SER A 190 25.52 13.03 -21.49
CA SER A 190 25.84 12.73 -22.89
C SER A 190 24.69 13.16 -23.82
N LEU A 191 23.45 12.79 -23.50
CA LEU A 191 22.26 13.21 -24.25
C LEU A 191 22.08 14.73 -24.27
N ALA A 192 22.19 15.38 -23.10
CA ALA A 192 22.06 16.83 -22.97
C ALA A 192 23.15 17.61 -23.75
N ARG A 193 24.26 16.95 -24.09
CA ARG A 193 25.36 17.46 -24.90
C ARG A 193 25.29 17.02 -26.37
N GLY A 194 24.13 16.51 -26.83
CA GLY A 194 23.87 16.22 -28.24
C GLY A 194 24.14 14.79 -28.69
N ALA A 195 24.70 13.92 -27.83
CA ALA A 195 24.94 12.53 -28.22
C ALA A 195 23.60 11.80 -28.47
N LYS A 196 23.43 11.26 -29.68
CA LYS A 196 22.21 10.55 -30.12
C LYS A 196 22.12 9.13 -29.56
N LEU A 197 22.07 9.01 -28.23
CA LEU A 197 22.02 7.70 -27.54
C LEU A 197 20.64 7.05 -27.61
N ASP A 198 19.60 7.84 -27.79
CA ASP A 198 18.22 7.45 -28.05
C ASP A 198 18.04 6.65 -29.35
N ALA A 199 18.91 6.89 -30.35
CA ALA A 199 18.91 6.21 -31.64
C ALA A 199 19.70 4.88 -31.65
N LEU A 200 20.28 4.47 -30.52
CA LEU A 200 21.00 3.19 -30.42
C LEU A 200 20.01 2.02 -30.50
N SER A 201 20.35 0.96 -31.23
CA SER A 201 19.46 -0.20 -31.41
C SER A 201 19.01 -0.80 -30.08
N ALA A 202 19.93 -0.95 -29.12
CA ALA A 202 19.60 -1.47 -27.79
C ALA A 202 18.63 -0.56 -27.02
N VAL A 203 18.61 0.75 -27.27
CA VAL A 203 17.66 1.69 -26.67
C VAL A 203 16.32 1.63 -27.39
N THR A 204 16.30 1.63 -28.72
CA THR A 204 15.06 1.49 -29.50
C THR A 204 14.36 0.16 -29.23
N ASP A 205 15.13 -0.91 -29.01
CA ASP A 205 14.60 -2.23 -28.63
C ASP A 205 13.94 -2.20 -27.24
N VAL A 206 14.54 -1.47 -26.29
CA VAL A 206 13.93 -1.24 -24.96
C VAL A 206 12.65 -0.41 -25.10
N HIS A 207 12.64 0.64 -25.93
CA HIS A 207 11.43 1.43 -26.18
C HIS A 207 10.29 0.56 -26.72
N ALA A 208 10.57 -0.26 -27.73
CA ALA A 208 9.59 -1.16 -28.33
C ALA A 208 9.06 -2.19 -27.31
N ARG A 209 9.95 -2.82 -26.53
CA ARG A 209 9.53 -3.75 -25.47
C ARG A 209 8.70 -3.06 -24.40
N PHE A 210 9.07 -1.84 -23.99
CA PHE A 210 8.32 -1.10 -22.97
C PHE A 210 6.89 -0.83 -23.41
N ARG A 211 6.71 -0.28 -24.62
CA ARG A 211 5.37 -0.02 -25.17
C ARG A 211 4.56 -1.30 -25.30
N SER A 212 5.16 -2.37 -25.82
CA SER A 212 4.49 -3.67 -25.95
C SER A 212 4.07 -4.24 -24.59
N ASP A 213 4.91 -4.13 -23.56
CA ASP A 213 4.62 -4.63 -22.22
C ASP A 213 3.52 -3.82 -21.52
N VAL A 214 3.55 -2.49 -21.66
CA VAL A 214 2.49 -1.62 -21.14
C VAL A 214 1.17 -1.91 -21.85
N HIS A 215 1.18 -2.06 -23.18
CA HIS A 215 0.00 -2.44 -23.96
C HIS A 215 -0.56 -3.78 -23.47
N ALA A 216 0.28 -4.82 -23.40
CA ALA A 216 -0.15 -6.16 -22.97
C ALA A 216 -0.75 -6.12 -21.56
N ARG A 217 -0.12 -5.40 -20.63
CA ARG A 217 -0.60 -5.21 -19.27
C ARG A 217 -1.93 -4.45 -19.23
N ALA A 218 -2.08 -3.39 -20.02
CA ALA A 218 -3.32 -2.62 -20.12
C ALA A 218 -4.48 -3.51 -20.60
N ARG A 219 -4.28 -4.34 -21.64
CA ARG A 219 -5.29 -5.28 -22.12
C ARG A 219 -5.69 -6.31 -21.06
N ASP A 220 -4.72 -6.86 -20.35
CA ASP A 220 -4.96 -7.81 -19.26
C ASP A 220 -5.80 -7.17 -18.14
N VAL A 221 -5.42 -5.98 -17.68
CA VAL A 221 -6.14 -5.22 -16.66
C VAL A 221 -7.57 -4.90 -17.11
N LEU A 222 -7.75 -4.39 -18.34
CA LEU A 222 -9.08 -4.06 -18.87
C LEU A 222 -9.97 -5.31 -19.00
N THR A 223 -9.40 -6.45 -19.40
CA THR A 223 -10.12 -7.73 -19.47
C THR A 223 -10.58 -8.19 -18.08
N ARG A 224 -9.70 -8.09 -17.07
CA ARG A 224 -10.06 -8.40 -15.67
C ARG A 224 -11.10 -7.43 -15.11
N ASN A 225 -10.99 -6.15 -15.43
CA ASN A 225 -11.98 -5.14 -15.05
C ASN A 225 -13.35 -5.43 -15.69
N GLU A 226 -13.40 -5.79 -16.98
CA GLU A 226 -14.66 -6.19 -17.65
C GLU A 226 -15.30 -7.41 -16.96
N ALA A 227 -14.50 -8.45 -16.67
CA ALA A 227 -14.99 -9.63 -15.96
C ALA A 227 -15.53 -9.26 -14.56
N TYR A 228 -14.84 -8.38 -13.84
CA TYR A 228 -15.26 -7.94 -12.51
C TYR A 228 -16.55 -7.11 -12.55
N VAL A 229 -16.70 -6.22 -13.53
CA VAL A 229 -17.95 -5.45 -13.75
C VAL A 229 -19.12 -6.38 -14.07
N ARG A 230 -18.92 -7.40 -14.93
CA ARG A 230 -19.97 -8.37 -15.23
C ARG A 230 -20.34 -9.23 -14.01
N ALA A 231 -19.36 -9.65 -13.22
CA ALA A 231 -19.61 -10.35 -11.96
C ALA A 231 -20.44 -9.51 -10.98
N GLU A 232 -20.15 -8.21 -10.86
CA GLU A 232 -20.94 -7.27 -10.05
C GLU A 232 -22.35 -7.11 -10.61
N MET A 233 -22.50 -7.05 -11.94
CA MET A 233 -23.81 -6.98 -12.59
C MET A 233 -24.65 -8.21 -12.27
N ASP A 234 -24.07 -9.41 -12.37
CA ASP A 234 -24.71 -10.68 -12.02
C ASP A 234 -25.09 -10.71 -10.52
N ALA A 235 -24.17 -10.28 -9.64
CA ALA A 235 -24.39 -10.19 -8.19
C ALA A 235 -25.56 -9.26 -7.81
N LEU A 236 -25.74 -8.17 -8.55
CA LEU A 236 -26.84 -7.24 -8.34
C LEU A 236 -28.09 -7.56 -9.16
N GLY A 237 -28.07 -8.63 -9.98
CA GLY A 237 -29.15 -9.00 -10.90
C GLY A 237 -29.47 -7.86 -11.86
N THR A 238 -28.45 -7.32 -12.51
CA THR A 238 -28.53 -6.25 -13.50
C THR A 238 -27.98 -6.72 -14.85
N SER A 239 -28.27 -6.00 -15.92
CA SER A 239 -27.81 -6.35 -17.27
C SER A 239 -26.86 -5.31 -17.85
N GLU A 240 -26.12 -5.70 -18.89
CA GLU A 240 -25.25 -4.78 -19.65
C GLU A 240 -26.01 -3.61 -20.30
N ARG A 241 -27.35 -3.65 -20.35
CA ARG A 241 -28.18 -2.53 -20.85
C ARG A 241 -28.53 -1.51 -19.77
N GLY A 242 -27.99 -1.68 -18.56
CA GLY A 242 -28.28 -0.80 -17.43
C GLY A 242 -29.68 -0.98 -16.84
N THR A 243 -30.31 -2.13 -17.07
CA THR A 243 -31.63 -2.47 -16.49
C THR A 243 -31.48 -3.56 -15.42
N VAL A 244 -32.37 -3.56 -14.43
CA VAL A 244 -32.51 -4.67 -13.49
C VAL A 244 -33.01 -5.89 -14.27
N ALA A 245 -32.31 -7.01 -14.19
CA ALA A 245 -32.69 -8.24 -14.86
C ALA A 245 -33.96 -8.81 -14.21
N PRO A 246 -34.86 -9.46 -14.97
CA PRO A 246 -35.98 -10.22 -14.39
C PRO A 246 -35.45 -11.29 -13.43
N ALA A 247 -36.28 -11.70 -12.46
CA ALA A 247 -35.97 -12.53 -11.27
C ALA A 247 -35.23 -13.88 -11.48
N ALA A 248 -34.83 -14.24 -12.70
CA ALA A 248 -34.00 -15.39 -13.00
C ALA A 248 -32.50 -15.13 -12.73
N SER A 249 -32.16 -14.45 -11.61
CA SER A 249 -30.76 -14.34 -11.18
C SER A 249 -30.22 -15.72 -10.84
N VAL A 250 -28.95 -15.97 -11.18
CA VAL A 250 -28.26 -17.23 -10.80
C VAL A 250 -27.99 -17.27 -9.29
N ILE A 251 -28.00 -16.11 -8.64
CA ILE A 251 -27.76 -15.95 -7.21
C ILE A 251 -29.11 -15.94 -6.47
N PRO A 252 -29.26 -16.70 -5.36
CA PRO A 252 -30.47 -16.68 -4.53
C PRO A 252 -30.88 -15.25 -4.14
N GLU A 253 -32.19 -15.01 -4.06
CA GLU A 253 -32.73 -13.67 -3.77
C GLU A 253 -32.20 -13.10 -2.44
N ASP A 254 -32.05 -13.95 -1.42
CA ASP A 254 -31.50 -13.57 -0.11
C ASP A 254 -30.01 -13.14 -0.21
N GLU A 255 -29.18 -13.91 -0.93
CA GLU A 255 -27.77 -13.58 -1.15
C GLU A 255 -27.63 -12.25 -1.93
N GLN A 256 -28.50 -12.02 -2.91
CA GLN A 256 -28.55 -10.77 -3.67
C GLN A 256 -28.99 -9.59 -2.79
N ALA A 257 -29.97 -9.79 -1.91
CA ALA A 257 -30.44 -8.77 -0.98
C ALA A 257 -29.35 -8.37 0.03
N ASP A 258 -28.62 -9.34 0.56
CA ASP A 258 -27.48 -9.11 1.46
C ASP A 258 -26.34 -8.38 0.74
N TYR A 259 -26.00 -8.79 -0.49
CA TYR A 259 -24.98 -8.12 -1.29
C TYR A 259 -25.37 -6.67 -1.59
N LEU A 260 -26.62 -6.45 -2.01
CA LEU A 260 -27.16 -5.11 -2.24
C LEU A 260 -27.06 -4.27 -0.96
N ALA A 261 -27.48 -4.79 0.19
CA ALA A 261 -27.39 -4.07 1.46
C ALA A 261 -25.94 -3.64 1.77
N SER A 262 -24.96 -4.53 1.54
CA SER A 262 -23.53 -4.22 1.70
C SER A 262 -23.03 -3.12 0.77
N VAL A 263 -23.44 -3.11 -0.51
CA VAL A 263 -23.05 -2.06 -1.46
C VAL A 263 -23.70 -0.72 -1.09
N ARG A 264 -24.98 -0.72 -0.69
CA ARG A 264 -25.70 0.50 -0.26
C ARG A 264 -25.05 1.15 0.96
N GLU A 265 -24.65 0.33 1.92
CA GLU A 265 -23.96 0.78 3.12
C GLU A 265 -22.60 1.43 2.80
N ARG A 266 -21.81 0.84 1.90
CA ARG A 266 -20.56 1.43 1.41
C ARG A 266 -20.79 2.70 0.59
N ALA A 267 -21.88 2.78 -0.18
CA ALA A 267 -22.27 3.99 -0.89
C ALA A 267 -22.55 5.15 0.08
N GLU A 268 -23.18 4.86 1.22
CA GLU A 268 -23.43 5.85 2.27
C GLU A 268 -22.13 6.37 2.90
N ASP A 269 -21.22 5.46 3.27
CA ASP A 269 -19.91 5.83 3.84
C ASP A 269 -19.08 6.66 2.83
N LEU A 270 -19.14 6.30 1.55
CA LEU A 270 -18.46 7.00 0.45
C LEU A 270 -19.05 8.40 0.21
N ALA A 271 -20.37 8.53 0.20
CA ALA A 271 -21.05 9.82 0.10
C ALA A 271 -20.68 10.73 1.27
N LEU A 272 -20.60 10.19 2.48
CA LEU A 272 -20.20 10.94 3.68
C LEU A 272 -18.74 11.41 3.61
N ALA A 273 -17.83 10.54 3.17
CA ALA A 273 -16.42 10.89 3.00
C ALA A 273 -16.22 12.00 1.95
N ARG A 274 -16.91 11.92 0.81
CA ARG A 274 -16.89 12.96 -0.23
C ARG A 274 -17.48 14.27 0.26
N HIS A 275 -18.58 14.21 1.00
CA HIS A 275 -19.16 15.40 1.64
C HIS A 275 -18.17 16.07 2.60
N ALA A 276 -17.45 15.29 3.42
CA ALA A 276 -16.40 15.81 4.29
C ALA A 276 -15.24 16.43 3.48
N GLN A 277 -14.81 15.80 2.39
CA GLN A 277 -13.76 16.31 1.50
C GLN A 277 -14.16 17.66 0.87
N ALA A 278 -15.40 17.77 0.38
CA ALA A 278 -15.93 19.02 -0.16
C ALA A 278 -15.98 20.14 0.89
N ARG A 279 -16.30 19.80 2.15
CA ARG A 279 -16.24 20.76 3.26
C ARG A 279 -14.81 21.20 3.58
N LEU A 280 -13.81 20.32 3.48
CA LEU A 280 -12.39 20.71 3.63
C LEU A 280 -11.96 21.68 2.53
N ALA A 281 -12.38 21.46 1.28
CA ALA A 281 -12.10 22.36 0.15
C ALA A 281 -12.69 23.77 0.34
N ALA A 282 -13.73 23.91 1.16
CA ALA A 282 -14.32 25.20 1.51
C ALA A 282 -13.58 25.94 2.63
N LEU A 283 -12.63 25.31 3.33
CA LEU A 283 -11.90 25.93 4.43
C LEU A 283 -10.93 27.00 3.95
N GLU A 284 -10.74 28.01 4.79
CA GLU A 284 -9.76 29.07 4.63
C GLU A 284 -8.42 28.62 5.26
N VAL A 285 -7.31 28.66 4.51
CA VAL A 285 -6.02 28.04 4.91
C VAL A 285 -4.77 28.90 4.74
N GLY A 286 -4.93 30.19 4.46
CA GLY A 286 -3.83 31.14 4.37
C GLY A 286 -4.25 32.39 3.61
N TYR A 287 -3.29 33.07 2.99
CA TYR A 287 -3.54 34.34 2.30
C TYR A 287 -2.87 34.43 0.94
N GLU A 288 -3.54 35.10 0.02
CA GLU A 288 -3.01 35.54 -1.26
C GLU A 288 -2.82 37.06 -1.26
N ARG A 289 -1.73 37.52 -1.87
CA ARG A 289 -1.37 38.94 -1.95
C ARG A 289 -1.57 39.44 -3.37
N PHE A 290 -2.46 40.42 -3.53
CA PHE A 290 -2.70 41.08 -4.81
C PHE A 290 -2.19 42.52 -4.74
N SER A 291 -1.21 42.84 -5.59
CA SER A 291 -0.72 44.21 -5.74
C SER A 291 -1.50 44.90 -6.86
N SER A 292 -2.16 46.01 -6.52
CA SER A 292 -2.86 46.88 -7.47
C SER A 292 -2.31 48.30 -7.40
N LYS A 293 -2.65 49.16 -8.38
CA LYS A 293 -2.28 50.59 -8.35
C LYS A 293 -2.79 51.32 -7.09
N GLY A 294 -3.82 50.79 -6.42
CA GLY A 294 -4.40 51.34 -5.19
C GLY A 294 -3.83 50.77 -3.89
N GLY A 295 -2.80 49.92 -3.96
CA GLY A 295 -2.17 49.28 -2.80
C GLY A 295 -2.26 47.76 -2.81
N THR A 296 -1.87 47.16 -1.69
CA THR A 296 -1.85 45.70 -1.49
C THR A 296 -3.15 45.26 -0.84
N ILE A 297 -3.86 44.32 -1.46
CA ILE A 297 -5.05 43.68 -0.92
C ILE A 297 -4.69 42.24 -0.54
N TRP A 298 -5.10 41.84 0.65
CA TRP A 298 -4.94 40.48 1.16
C TRP A 298 -6.27 39.75 1.05
N HIS A 299 -6.27 38.64 0.32
CA HIS A 299 -7.43 37.75 0.21
C HIS A 299 -7.17 36.48 0.99
N VAL A 300 -8.18 35.99 1.69
CA VAL A 300 -8.09 34.69 2.35
C VAL A 300 -8.12 33.60 1.28
N ALA A 301 -7.12 32.73 1.30
CA ALA A 301 -7.00 31.62 0.38
C ALA A 301 -7.86 30.45 0.86
N ARG A 302 -8.64 29.85 -0.04
CA ARG A 302 -9.33 28.59 0.22
C ARG A 302 -8.40 27.41 0.01
N PHE A 303 -8.69 26.30 0.68
CA PHE A 303 -7.92 25.07 0.57
C PHE A 303 -7.91 24.54 -0.87
N LYS A 304 -6.69 24.38 -1.40
CA LYS A 304 -6.40 23.69 -2.66
C LYS A 304 -5.35 22.63 -2.36
N PRO A 305 -5.64 21.32 -2.46
CA PRO A 305 -4.72 20.26 -2.03
C PRO A 305 -3.38 20.25 -2.77
N ASP A 306 -3.37 20.73 -4.02
CA ASP A 306 -2.21 20.71 -4.90
C ASP A 306 -1.42 22.02 -4.93
N ALA A 307 -1.92 23.07 -4.26
CA ALA A 307 -1.33 24.40 -4.28
C ALA A 307 -1.43 25.06 -2.90
N PRO A 308 -0.34 25.12 -2.12
CA PRO A 308 -0.33 25.89 -0.88
C PRO A 308 -0.54 27.39 -1.18
N PRO A 309 -1.11 28.15 -0.23
CA PRO A 309 -1.27 29.59 -0.39
C PRO A 309 0.08 30.29 -0.44
N SER A 310 0.15 31.45 -1.11
CA SER A 310 1.38 32.25 -1.18
C SER A 310 1.93 32.65 0.20
N PHE A 311 1.05 32.82 1.20
CA PHE A 311 1.42 33.13 2.58
C PHE A 311 0.68 32.19 3.55
N ALA A 312 1.43 31.57 4.44
CA ALA A 312 0.89 30.74 5.51
C ALA A 312 -0.01 31.55 6.45
N HIS A 313 -0.90 30.84 7.16
CA HIS A 313 -1.88 31.44 8.08
C HIS A 313 -1.27 32.33 9.19
N ASP A 314 -0.03 32.05 9.60
CA ASP A 314 0.72 32.72 10.66
C ASP A 314 1.80 33.69 10.14
N SER A 315 1.98 33.78 8.82
CA SER A 315 3.02 34.58 8.17
C SER A 315 3.03 36.03 8.65
N GLU A 316 4.16 36.51 9.18
CA GLU A 316 4.32 37.89 9.65
C GLU A 316 4.16 38.94 8.55
N ALA A 317 4.33 38.55 7.27
CA ALA A 317 4.06 39.42 6.13
C ALA A 317 2.57 39.82 6.01
N VAL A 318 1.67 39.06 6.65
CA VAL A 318 0.24 39.34 6.68
C VAL A 318 -0.07 40.34 7.82
N PRO A 319 -0.78 41.45 7.55
CA PRO A 319 -1.12 42.43 8.57
C PRO A 319 -1.81 41.79 9.79
N ALA A 320 -1.43 42.20 11.00
CA ALA A 320 -1.93 41.60 12.25
C ALA A 320 -3.46 41.57 12.34
N ALA A 321 -4.14 42.60 11.82
CA ALA A 321 -5.61 42.66 11.77
C ALA A 321 -6.23 41.54 10.90
N GLN A 322 -5.53 41.06 9.86
CA GLN A 322 -5.99 39.93 9.04
C GLN A 322 -5.63 38.59 9.68
N ARG A 323 -4.47 38.48 10.33
CA ARG A 323 -4.05 37.28 11.09
C ARG A 323 -4.97 36.95 12.27
N ALA A 324 -5.72 37.92 12.77
CA ALA A 324 -6.72 37.70 13.82
C ALA A 324 -7.96 36.88 13.36
N LYS A 325 -8.11 36.65 12.04
CA LYS A 325 -9.09 35.70 11.52
C LYS A 325 -8.53 34.30 11.72
N ASP A 326 -9.25 33.45 12.46
CA ASP A 326 -8.88 32.07 12.80
C ASP A 326 -8.78 31.14 11.56
N VAL A 327 -7.79 31.39 10.72
CA VAL A 327 -7.47 30.66 9.49
C VAL A 327 -6.58 29.47 9.85
N ARG A 328 -6.86 28.30 9.28
CA ARG A 328 -6.12 27.06 9.59
C ARG A 328 -4.83 26.95 8.79
N SER A 329 -3.91 26.08 9.22
CA SER A 329 -2.75 25.74 8.40
C SER A 329 -3.19 24.90 7.19
N TRP A 330 -2.62 25.19 6.03
CA TRP A 330 -2.82 24.38 4.82
C TRP A 330 -2.36 22.93 5.03
N ASP A 331 -1.23 22.71 5.72
CA ASP A 331 -0.70 21.36 5.98
C ASP A 331 -1.66 20.53 6.84
N GLU A 332 -2.28 21.15 7.85
CA GLU A 332 -3.27 20.49 8.72
C GLU A 332 -4.51 20.05 7.93
N VAL A 333 -5.06 20.95 7.11
CA VAL A 333 -6.22 20.64 6.26
C VAL A 333 -5.85 19.60 5.18
N LYS A 334 -4.64 19.68 4.60
CA LYS A 334 -4.14 18.72 3.62
C LYS A 334 -4.02 17.32 4.19
N ALA A 335 -3.48 17.16 5.40
CA ALA A 335 -3.39 15.87 6.05
C ALA A 335 -4.77 15.21 6.23
N HIS A 336 -5.80 15.98 6.61
CA HIS A 336 -7.18 15.48 6.67
C HIS A 336 -7.76 15.14 5.31
N HIS A 337 -7.47 15.95 4.29
CA HIS A 337 -7.91 15.72 2.92
C HIS A 337 -7.31 14.44 2.34
N GLU A 338 -6.01 14.22 2.49
CA GLU A 338 -5.31 13.02 2.00
C GLU A 338 -5.83 11.74 2.69
N ARG A 339 -6.08 11.79 4.01
CA ARG A 339 -6.70 10.65 4.72
C ARG A 339 -8.11 10.35 4.19
N LEU A 340 -8.93 11.36 3.92
CA LEU A 340 -10.25 11.18 3.31
C LEU A 340 -10.14 10.64 1.88
N GLN A 341 -9.20 11.15 1.09
CA GLN A 341 -8.95 10.69 -0.27
C GLN A 341 -8.57 9.21 -0.30
N ALA A 342 -7.72 8.76 0.64
CA ALA A 342 -7.39 7.35 0.79
C ALA A 342 -8.61 6.48 1.14
N VAL A 343 -9.48 6.97 2.05
CA VAL A 343 -10.75 6.30 2.37
C VAL A 343 -11.69 6.24 1.18
N ILE A 344 -11.85 7.34 0.45
CA ILE A 344 -12.67 7.41 -0.76
C ILE A 344 -12.15 6.39 -1.79
N ALA A 345 -10.84 6.33 -2.01
CA ALA A 345 -10.22 5.36 -2.91
C ALA A 345 -10.46 3.91 -2.45
N GLN A 346 -10.31 3.63 -1.16
CA GLN A 346 -10.58 2.30 -0.58
C GLN A 346 -12.05 1.88 -0.78
N LEU A 347 -13.01 2.73 -0.39
CA LEU A 347 -14.44 2.46 -0.52
C LEU A 347 -14.86 2.30 -1.98
N ALA A 348 -14.37 3.18 -2.86
CA ALA A 348 -14.61 3.13 -4.29
C ALA A 348 -14.06 1.83 -4.89
N SER A 349 -12.85 1.40 -4.50
CA SER A 349 -12.24 0.17 -5.02
C SER A 349 -12.96 -1.12 -4.63
N ALA A 350 -13.78 -1.08 -3.58
CA ALA A 350 -14.45 -2.27 -3.03
C ALA A 350 -15.63 -2.76 -3.90
N SER A 351 -16.08 -1.97 -4.88
CA SER A 351 -17.11 -2.36 -5.85
C SER A 351 -17.02 -1.49 -7.12
N PRO A 352 -17.14 -2.06 -8.33
CA PRO A 352 -17.09 -1.29 -9.58
C PRO A 352 -18.16 -0.20 -9.67
N VAL A 353 -19.33 -0.42 -9.06
CA VAL A 353 -20.43 0.55 -9.11
C VAL A 353 -20.12 1.80 -8.29
N LEU A 354 -19.46 1.61 -7.13
CA LEU A 354 -19.04 2.71 -6.26
C LEU A 354 -17.87 3.47 -6.88
N TYR A 355 -16.93 2.74 -7.49
CA TYR A 355 -15.84 3.33 -8.26
C TYR A 355 -16.38 4.27 -9.34
N GLN A 356 -17.29 3.79 -10.19
CA GLN A 356 -17.82 4.59 -11.28
C GLN A 356 -18.59 5.82 -10.78
N ALA A 357 -19.40 5.67 -9.73
CA ALA A 357 -20.12 6.80 -9.14
C ALA A 357 -19.15 7.85 -8.55
N ALA A 358 -18.09 7.42 -7.88
CA ALA A 358 -17.05 8.32 -7.35
C ALA A 358 -16.25 9.01 -8.47
N ALA A 359 -15.86 8.27 -9.50
CA ALA A 359 -15.07 8.78 -10.63
C ALA A 359 -15.82 9.86 -11.42
N GLN A 360 -17.13 9.69 -11.60
CA GLN A 360 -18.00 10.68 -12.26
C GLN A 360 -18.37 11.87 -11.34
N GLY A 361 -17.98 11.80 -10.07
CA GLY A 361 -18.37 12.79 -9.06
C GLY A 361 -19.87 12.89 -8.82
N ASP A 362 -20.61 11.80 -9.04
CA ASP A 362 -22.07 11.79 -8.98
C ASP A 362 -22.56 11.49 -7.56
N ASP A 363 -22.48 12.51 -6.70
CA ASP A 363 -22.90 12.42 -5.30
C ASP A 363 -24.40 12.09 -5.17
N ASN A 364 -25.22 12.46 -6.17
CA ASN A 364 -26.64 12.12 -6.21
C ASN A 364 -26.83 10.61 -6.43
N ALA A 365 -26.06 10.01 -7.34
CA ALA A 365 -26.10 8.57 -7.55
C ALA A 365 -25.71 7.80 -6.29
N LEU A 366 -24.66 8.23 -5.58
CA LEU A 366 -24.26 7.63 -4.30
C LEU A 366 -25.38 7.76 -3.25
N ALA A 367 -26.04 8.94 -3.17
CA ALA A 367 -27.17 9.15 -2.27
C ALA A 367 -28.38 8.26 -2.61
N THR A 368 -28.72 8.13 -3.90
CA THR A 368 -29.79 7.24 -4.37
C THR A 368 -29.45 5.78 -4.07
N MET A 369 -28.23 5.33 -4.34
CA MET A 369 -27.77 3.98 -3.99
C MET A 369 -27.93 3.72 -2.49
N ALA A 370 -27.49 4.65 -1.64
CA ALA A 370 -27.58 4.50 -0.20
C ALA A 370 -29.05 4.43 0.29
N ALA A 371 -29.88 5.39 -0.10
CA ALA A 371 -31.15 5.66 0.58
C ALA A 371 -32.42 5.21 -0.17
N ALA A 372 -32.39 5.02 -1.49
CA ALA A 372 -33.59 4.73 -2.28
C ALA A 372 -34.15 3.31 -2.01
N PRO A 373 -35.42 3.04 -2.39
CA PRO A 373 -35.96 1.68 -2.36
C PRO A 373 -35.06 0.69 -3.15
N PRO A 374 -34.97 -0.59 -2.75
CA PRO A 374 -34.04 -1.55 -3.35
C PRO A 374 -34.08 -1.65 -4.88
N GLY A 375 -35.27 -1.50 -5.50
CA GLY A 375 -35.41 -1.50 -6.96
C GLY A 375 -34.79 -0.26 -7.62
N GLU A 376 -34.96 0.92 -7.04
CA GLU A 376 -34.41 2.18 -7.54
C GLU A 376 -32.89 2.26 -7.32
N ALA A 377 -32.42 1.83 -6.15
CA ALA A 377 -30.99 1.71 -5.86
C ALA A 377 -30.32 0.77 -6.88
N ARG A 378 -30.90 -0.43 -7.13
CA ARG A 378 -30.42 -1.36 -8.16
C ARG A 378 -30.48 -0.77 -9.57
N GLY A 379 -31.54 -0.04 -9.93
CA GLY A 379 -31.62 0.64 -11.23
C GLY A 379 -30.50 1.66 -11.43
N THR A 380 -30.18 2.43 -10.39
CA THR A 380 -29.05 3.37 -10.40
C THR A 380 -27.71 2.64 -10.52
N MET A 381 -27.54 1.54 -9.79
CA MET A 381 -26.35 0.69 -9.87
C MET A 381 -26.17 0.06 -11.27
N ALA A 382 -27.26 -0.46 -11.85
CA ALA A 382 -27.28 -1.05 -13.18
C ALA A 382 -26.78 -0.06 -14.23
N LYS A 383 -27.29 1.18 -14.19
CA LYS A 383 -26.85 2.25 -15.10
C LYS A 383 -25.35 2.51 -14.98
N ARG A 384 -24.82 2.66 -13.76
CA ARG A 384 -23.37 2.93 -13.57
C ARG A 384 -22.50 1.77 -14.01
N LEU A 385 -22.88 0.54 -13.73
CA LEU A 385 -22.13 -0.63 -14.22
C LEU A 385 -22.14 -0.71 -15.74
N SER A 386 -23.28 -0.40 -16.38
CA SER A 386 -23.37 -0.33 -17.84
C SER A 386 -22.45 0.75 -18.40
N ASP A 387 -22.44 1.95 -17.81
CA ASP A 387 -21.55 3.04 -18.20
C ASP A 387 -20.08 2.62 -18.03
N GLN A 388 -19.74 1.97 -16.92
CA GLN A 388 -18.37 1.49 -16.65
C GLN A 388 -17.94 0.42 -17.66
N LEU A 389 -18.81 -0.53 -17.99
CA LEU A 389 -18.53 -1.56 -18.98
C LEU A 389 -18.33 -0.94 -20.37
N SER A 390 -19.14 0.05 -20.73
CA SER A 390 -18.96 0.82 -21.97
C SER A 390 -17.61 1.52 -21.98
N ASN A 391 -17.23 2.18 -20.89
CA ASN A 391 -15.93 2.85 -20.77
C ASN A 391 -14.76 1.87 -20.95
N VAL A 392 -14.80 0.71 -20.27
CA VAL A 392 -13.75 -0.33 -20.39
C VAL A 392 -13.59 -0.79 -21.85
N ARG A 393 -14.71 -1.05 -22.55
CA ARG A 393 -14.70 -1.49 -23.96
C ARG A 393 -14.19 -0.39 -24.90
N THR A 394 -14.60 0.86 -24.68
CA THR A 394 -14.10 2.01 -25.46
C THR A 394 -12.60 2.17 -25.26
N THR A 395 -12.11 2.18 -24.01
CA THR A 395 -10.68 2.27 -23.71
C THR A 395 -9.88 1.12 -24.30
N GLN A 396 -10.42 -0.11 -24.29
CA GLN A 396 -9.79 -1.26 -24.92
C GLN A 396 -9.68 -1.10 -26.45
N ALA A 397 -10.65 -0.45 -27.09
CA ALA A 397 -10.61 -0.16 -28.52
C ALA A 397 -9.67 1.00 -28.86
N GLU A 398 -9.54 1.99 -27.97
CA GLU A 398 -8.66 3.16 -28.14
C GLU A 398 -7.19 2.84 -27.84
N LEU A 399 -6.89 1.80 -27.06
CA LEU A 399 -5.53 1.42 -26.66
C LEU A 399 -4.63 1.14 -27.89
N GLY A 400 -3.55 1.93 -28.01
CA GLY A 400 -2.61 1.86 -29.13
C GLY A 400 -3.06 2.62 -30.39
N SER A 401 -4.18 3.33 -30.32
CA SER A 401 -4.65 4.28 -31.34
C SER A 401 -4.70 5.69 -30.76
N ASP A 402 -5.85 6.10 -30.22
CA ASP A 402 -6.05 7.40 -29.59
C ASP A 402 -5.48 7.49 -28.18
N LEU A 403 -5.34 6.34 -27.49
CA LEU A 403 -4.68 6.24 -26.19
C LEU A 403 -3.26 5.69 -26.35
N ASP A 404 -2.25 6.56 -26.20
CA ASP A 404 -0.85 6.15 -26.20
C ASP A 404 -0.51 5.40 -24.91
N GLU A 405 0.20 4.28 -25.02
CA GLU A 405 0.62 3.48 -23.88
C GLU A 405 1.56 4.25 -22.93
N LEU A 406 2.21 5.32 -23.41
CA LEU A 406 3.06 6.22 -22.64
C LEU A 406 2.27 7.22 -21.78
N GLU A 407 0.94 7.27 -21.89
CA GLU A 407 0.07 8.01 -20.96
C GLU A 407 -0.37 7.13 -19.76
N CYS A 408 -0.20 5.81 -19.85
CA CYS A 408 -0.66 4.83 -18.85
C CYS A 408 0.24 4.76 -17.59
N THR A 409 0.49 5.91 -16.95
CA THR A 409 1.41 6.08 -15.81
C THR A 409 1.27 5.01 -14.70
N PRO A 410 0.05 4.64 -14.24
CA PRO A 410 -0.09 3.61 -13.20
C PRO A 410 0.48 2.24 -13.60
N LEU A 411 0.45 1.90 -14.89
CA LEU A 411 1.01 0.64 -15.39
C LEU A 411 2.54 0.71 -15.48
N HIS A 412 3.09 1.88 -15.79
CA HIS A 412 4.54 2.09 -15.76
C HIS A 412 5.08 1.87 -14.34
N GLU A 413 4.41 2.44 -13.34
CA GLU A 413 4.78 2.29 -11.93
C GLU A 413 4.73 0.84 -11.48
N GLN A 414 3.72 0.06 -11.88
CA GLN A 414 3.66 -1.37 -11.60
C GLN A 414 4.84 -2.13 -12.21
N LEU A 415 5.15 -1.90 -13.50
CA LEU A 415 6.28 -2.54 -14.16
C LEU A 415 7.60 -2.15 -13.46
N PHE A 416 7.77 -0.88 -13.12
CA PHE A 416 8.93 -0.39 -12.38
C PHE A 416 9.04 -0.94 -10.95
N ALA A 417 7.92 -1.28 -10.33
CA ALA A 417 7.86 -1.96 -9.03
C ALA A 417 8.15 -3.47 -9.14
N GLY A 418 8.35 -4.01 -10.35
CA GLY A 418 8.70 -5.41 -10.59
C GLY A 418 7.52 -6.30 -10.98
N ALA A 419 6.39 -5.73 -11.41
CA ALA A 419 5.33 -6.52 -12.01
C ALA A 419 5.85 -7.31 -13.22
N ALA A 420 5.36 -8.54 -13.38
CA ALA A 420 5.72 -9.38 -14.51
C ALA A 420 5.38 -8.68 -15.83
N SER A 421 6.28 -8.78 -16.79
CA SER A 421 6.14 -8.20 -18.13
C SER A 421 5.99 -9.30 -19.18
N ALA A 422 5.24 -9.03 -20.24
CA ALA A 422 5.00 -10.01 -21.31
C ALA A 422 6.29 -10.40 -22.04
N SER A 423 7.23 -9.46 -22.17
CA SER A 423 8.55 -9.68 -22.77
C SER A 423 9.55 -10.37 -21.84
N GLY A 424 9.23 -10.56 -20.55
CA GLY A 424 10.16 -11.02 -19.52
C GLY A 424 11.22 -9.98 -19.12
N THR A 425 11.12 -8.74 -19.63
CA THR A 425 12.02 -7.64 -19.25
C THR A 425 11.81 -7.26 -17.79
N ALA A 426 12.89 -7.27 -17.00
CA ALA A 426 12.90 -6.75 -15.64
C ALA A 426 12.90 -5.22 -15.66
N TRP A 427 11.72 -4.60 -15.60
CA TRP A 427 11.56 -3.14 -15.63
C TRP A 427 11.99 -2.42 -14.35
N ASN A 428 12.15 -3.15 -13.25
CA ASN A 428 12.79 -2.67 -12.02
C ASN A 428 14.33 -2.60 -12.13
N ALA A 429 14.94 -3.15 -13.19
CA ALA A 429 16.37 -3.02 -13.41
C ALA A 429 16.73 -1.56 -13.73
N PRO A 430 17.73 -0.94 -13.07
CA PRO A 430 18.03 0.49 -13.21
C PRO A 430 18.23 0.97 -14.65
N GLY A 431 18.87 0.15 -15.50
CA GLY A 431 19.09 0.46 -16.90
C GLY A 431 17.81 0.55 -17.72
N ASN A 432 16.94 -0.46 -17.62
CA ASN A 432 15.66 -0.49 -18.32
C ASN A 432 14.75 0.64 -17.84
N GLN A 433 14.70 0.86 -16.52
CA GLN A 433 13.91 1.93 -15.93
C GLN A 433 14.38 3.32 -16.37
N LEU A 434 15.70 3.55 -16.43
CA LEU A 434 16.27 4.82 -16.90
C LEU A 434 15.79 5.16 -18.32
N ILE A 435 15.87 4.18 -19.22
CA ILE A 435 15.49 4.34 -20.63
C ILE A 435 13.98 4.50 -20.78
N ALA A 436 13.17 3.67 -20.10
CA ALA A 436 11.71 3.80 -20.13
C ALA A 436 11.23 5.16 -19.58
N ARG A 437 11.81 5.65 -18.48
CA ARG A 437 11.50 6.99 -17.93
C ARG A 437 11.92 8.11 -18.88
N GLN A 438 13.02 7.94 -19.61
CA GLN A 438 13.43 8.89 -20.65
C GLN A 438 12.40 8.97 -21.78
N LEU A 439 11.91 7.81 -22.25
CA LEU A 439 10.86 7.71 -23.26
C LEU A 439 9.56 8.41 -22.81
N ILE A 440 9.10 8.13 -21.58
CA ILE A 440 7.92 8.79 -20.99
C ILE A 440 8.11 10.31 -20.92
N ALA A 441 9.27 10.77 -20.45
CA ALA A 441 9.56 12.20 -20.34
C ALA A 441 9.66 12.91 -21.69
N GLU A 442 10.11 12.21 -22.74
CA GLU A 442 10.13 12.73 -24.10
C GLU A 442 8.72 12.87 -24.68
N HIS A 443 7.89 11.84 -24.50
CA HIS A 443 6.47 11.87 -24.88
C HIS A 443 5.71 12.99 -24.17
N ALA A 444 5.86 13.12 -22.85
CA ALA A 444 5.25 14.21 -22.09
C ALA A 444 5.67 15.61 -22.59
N ARG A 445 6.91 15.77 -23.08
CA ARG A 445 7.38 17.04 -23.68
C ARG A 445 6.78 17.28 -25.08
N SER A 446 6.51 16.24 -25.86
CA SER A 446 5.83 16.40 -27.15
C SER A 446 4.34 16.71 -26.98
N GLU A 447 3.70 16.12 -25.97
CA GLU A 447 2.25 16.23 -25.73
C GLU A 447 1.84 17.38 -24.83
N ALA A 448 2.73 17.97 -24.03
CA ALA A 448 2.47 19.23 -23.32
C ALA A 448 2.10 20.41 -24.25
N ARG A 449 2.05 20.20 -25.57
CA ARG A 449 1.48 21.12 -26.57
C ARG A 449 -0.01 20.85 -26.90
N THR A 450 -0.62 19.78 -26.38
CA THR A 450 -1.97 19.31 -26.69
C THR A 450 -2.70 18.85 -25.41
N GLU A 451 -3.03 19.79 -24.53
CA GLU A 451 -3.83 19.57 -23.31
C GLU A 451 -5.33 19.39 -23.64
N ALA A 452 -5.80 18.16 -23.82
CA ALA A 452 -7.25 17.85 -23.80
C ALA A 452 -7.62 16.38 -23.48
N ALA A 453 -6.73 15.40 -23.60
CA ALA A 453 -7.12 13.97 -23.60
C ALA A 453 -7.10 13.23 -22.24
N LEU A 454 -6.40 13.75 -21.23
CA LEU A 454 -6.01 13.00 -20.01
C LEU A 454 -7.14 12.64 -19.02
N ALA A 455 -8.33 13.26 -19.09
CA ALA A 455 -9.39 13.02 -18.10
C ALA A 455 -10.07 11.65 -18.25
N THR A 456 -10.13 11.09 -19.46
CA THR A 456 -10.86 9.85 -19.76
C THR A 456 -10.07 8.59 -19.35
N VAL A 457 -8.74 8.63 -19.46
CA VAL A 457 -7.85 7.50 -19.19
C VAL A 457 -7.76 7.17 -17.70
N ALA A 458 -7.71 8.20 -16.85
CA ALA A 458 -7.65 8.01 -15.40
C ALA A 458 -8.90 7.32 -14.83
N ALA A 459 -10.07 7.49 -15.46
CA ALA A 459 -11.30 6.84 -15.02
C ALA A 459 -11.42 5.37 -15.48
N ALA A 460 -10.75 4.97 -16.56
CA ALA A 460 -10.82 3.60 -17.08
C ALA A 460 -9.63 2.72 -16.64
N ALA A 461 -8.46 3.32 -16.39
CA ALA A 461 -7.22 2.62 -16.07
C ALA A 461 -7.04 2.28 -14.58
N PHE A 462 -7.96 2.71 -13.70
CA PHE A 462 -7.89 2.31 -12.30
C PHE A 462 -8.23 0.83 -12.15
N VAL A 463 -7.31 0.17 -11.49
CA VAL A 463 -7.23 -1.28 -11.36
C VAL A 463 -8.17 -1.72 -10.25
N ILE A 464 -9.48 -1.80 -10.53
CA ILE A 464 -10.44 -2.26 -9.53
C ILE A 464 -10.10 -3.70 -9.10
N ALA A 465 -9.70 -4.55 -10.06
CA ALA A 465 -9.34 -5.94 -9.79
C ALA A 465 -8.05 -6.14 -8.96
N GLU A 466 -6.96 -5.39 -9.19
CA GLU A 466 -5.74 -5.52 -8.35
C GLU A 466 -5.76 -4.69 -7.07
N VAL A 467 -6.56 -3.63 -7.00
CA VAL A 467 -6.82 -2.98 -5.70
C VAL A 467 -7.69 -3.91 -4.83
N ALA A 468 -8.65 -4.62 -5.42
CA ALA A 468 -9.38 -5.70 -4.74
C ALA A 468 -8.48 -6.89 -4.37
N SER A 469 -7.38 -7.13 -5.10
CA SER A 469 -6.31 -8.06 -4.70
C SER A 469 -5.25 -7.44 -3.78
N PHE A 470 -5.54 -6.29 -3.15
CA PHE A 470 -4.85 -5.68 -2.01
C PHE A 470 -3.37 -5.28 -2.17
N GLY A 471 -2.82 -5.18 -3.40
CA GLY A 471 -1.40 -4.85 -3.59
C GLY A 471 -1.02 -3.36 -3.48
N SER A 472 -1.93 -2.44 -3.83
CA SER A 472 -1.56 -1.03 -4.09
C SER A 472 -2.18 0.01 -3.15
N ALA A 473 -3.25 -0.30 -2.41
CA ALA A 473 -3.91 0.64 -1.50
C ALA A 473 -3.02 1.05 -0.29
N THR A 474 -2.06 0.20 0.09
CA THR A 474 -1.12 0.47 1.19
C THR A 474 -0.22 1.69 0.93
N PHE A 475 0.09 2.00 -0.35
CA PHE A 475 0.96 3.12 -0.71
C PHE A 475 0.34 4.49 -0.44
N PHE A 476 -0.98 4.65 -0.57
CA PHE A 476 -1.65 5.93 -0.37
C PHE A 476 -1.87 6.28 1.12
N LEU A 477 -1.88 5.28 2.00
CA LEU A 477 -2.06 5.49 3.44
C LEU A 477 -0.77 5.94 4.15
N ALA A 478 0.41 5.65 3.59
CA ALA A 478 1.71 5.97 4.19
C ALA A 478 2.10 7.45 4.09
N ALA A 479 1.50 8.23 3.18
CA ALA A 479 1.94 9.60 2.90
C ALA A 479 1.37 10.69 3.85
N GLY A 480 0.31 10.42 4.63
CA GLY A 480 -0.49 11.44 5.33
C GLY A 480 -0.43 11.46 6.87
N ALA A 481 0.55 10.79 7.49
CA ALA A 481 0.62 10.58 8.95
C ALA A 481 1.46 11.63 9.70
N GLY A 482 1.12 12.91 9.58
CA GLY A 482 1.64 13.98 10.43
C GLY A 482 0.50 14.85 10.96
N VAL A 483 0.60 15.34 12.19
CA VAL A 483 -0.38 16.17 12.93
C VAL A 483 -1.51 15.40 13.64
N ALA A 484 -1.36 15.31 14.97
CA ALA A 484 -2.33 14.80 15.93
C ALA A 484 -2.93 15.97 16.73
N ALA A 485 -4.07 16.48 16.29
CA ALA A 485 -4.91 17.38 17.08
C ALA A 485 -6.38 17.04 16.84
N GLY A 486 -7.04 16.37 17.79
CA GLY A 486 -8.48 16.10 17.67
C GLY A 486 -9.09 15.22 18.77
N GLY A 487 -9.63 15.88 19.80
CA GLY A 487 -10.83 15.57 20.61
C GLY A 487 -11.28 14.13 20.93
N THR A 488 -11.80 13.97 22.15
CA THR A 488 -12.32 12.75 22.81
C THR A 488 -13.36 11.91 22.04
N LEU A 489 -14.01 12.43 20.99
CA LEU A 489 -14.99 11.69 20.17
C LEU A 489 -14.34 10.85 19.05
N ALA A 490 -13.22 11.29 18.47
CA ALA A 490 -12.50 10.53 17.43
C ALA A 490 -11.72 9.35 18.03
N ALA A 491 -11.25 9.49 19.28
CA ALA A 491 -10.52 8.44 19.99
C ALA A 491 -11.35 7.15 20.14
N GLY A 492 -12.67 7.26 20.38
CA GLY A 492 -13.55 6.11 20.53
C GLY A 492 -13.74 5.30 19.23
N SER A 493 -13.83 5.97 18.07
CA SER A 493 -13.94 5.27 16.78
C SER A 493 -12.62 4.60 16.37
N TRP A 494 -11.47 5.21 16.69
CA TRP A 494 -10.17 4.61 16.42
C TRP A 494 -9.88 3.40 17.31
N GLU A 495 -10.25 3.46 18.59
CA GLU A 495 -10.16 2.31 19.50
C GLU A 495 -11.03 1.15 19.02
N HIS A 496 -12.25 1.43 18.54
CA HIS A 496 -13.13 0.41 17.96
C HIS A 496 -12.56 -0.21 16.67
N ALA A 497 -11.99 0.62 15.78
CA ALA A 497 -11.31 0.15 14.58
C ALA A 497 -10.10 -0.74 14.90
N GLU A 498 -9.31 -0.38 15.92
CA GLU A 498 -8.15 -1.15 16.37
C GLU A 498 -8.57 -2.48 17.02
N ASP A 499 -9.64 -2.48 17.84
CA ASP A 499 -10.20 -3.68 18.46
C ASP A 499 -10.71 -4.66 17.39
N LEU A 500 -11.46 -4.17 16.40
CA LEU A 500 -11.96 -4.99 15.30
C LEU A 500 -10.83 -5.44 14.36
N GLY A 501 -9.84 -4.59 14.09
CA GLY A 501 -8.64 -4.96 13.33
C GLY A 501 -7.82 -6.04 14.02
N THR A 502 -7.66 -5.95 15.34
CA THR A 502 -6.99 -6.98 16.15
C THR A 502 -7.79 -8.29 16.13
N ALA A 503 -9.11 -8.23 16.29
CA ALA A 503 -9.98 -9.40 16.24
C ALA A 503 -10.01 -10.06 14.85
N ALA A 504 -10.07 -9.27 13.77
CA ALA A 504 -10.02 -9.76 12.40
C ALA A 504 -8.67 -10.41 12.08
N ASN A 505 -7.55 -9.84 12.56
CA ASN A 505 -6.20 -10.40 12.37
C ASN A 505 -5.92 -11.63 13.25
N ALA A 506 -6.68 -11.82 14.34
CA ALA A 506 -6.61 -13.01 15.18
C ALA A 506 -7.43 -14.19 14.62
N SER A 507 -8.26 -13.95 13.61
CA SER A 507 -9.09 -14.97 12.96
C SER A 507 -8.31 -15.73 11.89
N THR A 508 -8.23 -17.05 12.02
CA THR A 508 -7.57 -17.96 11.06
C THR A 508 -8.63 -18.74 10.27
N ALA A 509 -9.30 -18.06 9.32
CA ALA A 509 -10.34 -18.60 8.43
C ALA A 509 -11.59 -19.22 9.12
N LYS A 510 -12.64 -19.48 8.32
CA LYS A 510 -14.03 -19.89 8.66
C LYS A 510 -14.30 -20.14 10.16
N GLY A 511 -14.63 -19.07 10.89
CA GLY A 511 -14.93 -19.13 12.33
C GLY A 511 -14.61 -17.85 13.13
N GLY A 512 -14.09 -16.81 12.49
CA GLY A 512 -13.78 -15.54 13.15
C GLY A 512 -15.00 -14.78 13.65
N VAL A 513 -14.93 -14.29 14.89
CA VAL A 513 -15.97 -13.45 15.53
C VAL A 513 -16.11 -12.08 14.84
N VAL A 514 -15.06 -11.62 14.16
CA VAL A 514 -15.03 -10.35 13.42
C VAL A 514 -14.48 -10.61 12.03
N SER A 515 -15.24 -10.23 11.01
CA SER A 515 -14.78 -10.26 9.62
C SER A 515 -13.84 -9.09 9.33
N ARG A 516 -12.91 -9.28 8.40
CA ARG A 516 -12.01 -8.21 7.95
C ARG A 516 -12.76 -7.00 7.40
N ALA A 517 -13.87 -7.24 6.69
CA ALA A 517 -14.78 -6.19 6.21
C ALA A 517 -15.34 -5.31 7.35
N GLN A 518 -15.63 -5.89 8.52
CA GLN A 518 -16.07 -5.12 9.69
C GLN A 518 -14.94 -4.27 10.29
N ALA A 519 -13.72 -4.79 10.33
CA ALA A 519 -12.55 -4.05 10.79
C ALA A 519 -12.21 -2.86 9.89
N ASP A 520 -12.14 -3.10 8.58
CA ASP A 520 -11.85 -2.07 7.58
C ASP A 520 -12.91 -0.95 7.65
N ARG A 521 -14.19 -1.33 7.81
CA ARG A 521 -15.28 -0.37 7.95
C ARG A 521 -15.16 0.50 9.21
N ALA A 522 -14.79 -0.09 10.34
CA ALA A 522 -14.61 0.67 11.56
C ALA A 522 -13.46 1.68 11.43
N GLN A 523 -12.38 1.31 10.74
CA GLN A 523 -11.28 2.21 10.40
C GLN A 523 -11.74 3.35 9.48
N THR A 524 -12.47 3.04 8.40
CA THR A 524 -13.08 4.04 7.52
C THR A 524 -13.96 5.02 8.30
N THR A 525 -14.84 4.50 9.15
CA THR A 525 -15.73 5.29 10.01
C THR A 525 -14.92 6.21 10.93
N ALA A 526 -13.82 5.73 11.51
CA ALA A 526 -12.95 6.52 12.38
C ALA A 526 -12.27 7.69 11.66
N ILE A 527 -11.80 7.47 10.44
CA ILE A 527 -11.19 8.50 9.60
C ILE A 527 -12.22 9.57 9.22
N VAL A 528 -13.40 9.15 8.72
CA VAL A 528 -14.47 10.08 8.33
C VAL A 528 -14.95 10.89 9.54
N ASN A 529 -15.15 10.25 10.69
CA ASN A 529 -15.55 10.94 11.93
C ASN A 529 -14.49 11.92 12.42
N SER A 530 -13.20 11.60 12.26
CA SER A 530 -12.10 12.48 12.61
C SER A 530 -12.09 13.74 11.72
N ALA A 531 -12.30 13.59 10.41
CA ALA A 531 -12.41 14.73 9.49
C ALA A 531 -13.68 15.57 9.74
N LEU A 532 -14.82 14.94 10.02
CA LEU A 532 -16.06 15.65 10.38
C LEU A 532 -15.94 16.36 11.72
N LEU A 533 -15.27 15.77 12.71
CA LEU A 533 -14.99 16.42 13.98
C LEU A 533 -14.08 17.62 13.80
N PHE A 534 -13.02 17.47 13.00
CA PHE A 534 -12.14 18.59 12.62
C PHE A 534 -12.93 19.74 12.01
N LEU A 535 -13.81 19.44 11.05
CA LEU A 535 -14.72 20.42 10.46
C LEU A 535 -15.68 21.04 11.49
N ASP A 536 -16.20 20.25 12.44
CA ASP A 536 -17.14 20.73 13.45
C ASP A 536 -16.48 21.57 14.56
N LEU A 537 -15.15 21.56 14.69
CA LEU A 537 -14.41 22.45 15.57
C LEU A 537 -14.23 23.86 14.97
N ILE A 538 -14.45 24.02 13.66
CA ILE A 538 -14.29 25.30 12.95
C ILE A 538 -15.61 26.09 12.97
N PRO A 539 -15.68 27.27 13.61
CA PRO A 539 -16.92 28.04 13.74
C PRO A 539 -17.59 28.38 12.40
N ALA A 540 -16.80 28.72 11.38
CA ALA A 540 -17.30 28.99 10.02
C ALA A 540 -17.98 27.76 9.38
N ALA A 541 -17.51 26.55 9.68
CA ALA A 541 -18.08 25.31 9.19
C ALA A 541 -19.32 24.85 9.99
N ARG A 542 -19.57 25.38 11.20
CA ARG A 542 -20.78 25.10 12.00
C ARG A 542 -22.04 25.74 11.44
N ALA A 543 -21.92 26.86 10.70
CA ALA A 543 -23.06 27.55 10.10
C ALA A 543 -23.76 26.72 9.00
N ALA A 544 -23.09 25.71 8.44
CA ALA A 544 -23.62 24.81 7.41
C ALA A 544 -24.37 23.56 7.95
N ARG A 545 -24.68 23.49 9.25
CA ARG A 545 -25.18 22.28 9.96
C ARG A 545 -26.53 21.70 9.53
N GLY A 546 -27.32 22.36 8.68
CA GLY A 546 -28.72 22.00 8.42
C GLY A 546 -28.98 20.58 7.89
N ALA A 547 -28.02 19.97 7.17
CA ALA A 547 -28.25 18.71 6.44
C ALA A 547 -27.74 17.44 7.15
N ALA A 548 -26.63 17.49 7.89
CA ALA A 548 -25.93 16.28 8.39
C ALA A 548 -26.48 15.72 9.73
N THR A 549 -27.22 16.53 10.49
CA THR A 549 -27.92 16.08 11.72
C THR A 549 -29.25 15.40 11.41
N ALA A 550 -29.91 15.77 10.30
CA ALA A 550 -31.16 15.17 9.87
C ALA A 550 -30.98 13.71 9.39
N SER A 551 -29.89 13.42 8.66
CA SER A 551 -29.55 12.05 8.25
C SER A 551 -29.21 11.15 9.45
N ARG A 552 -28.48 11.66 10.46
CA ARG A 552 -28.19 10.92 11.70
C ARG A 552 -29.43 10.66 12.58
N GLY A 553 -30.36 11.62 12.67
CA GLY A 553 -31.64 11.42 13.36
C GLY A 553 -32.57 10.44 12.64
N ALA A 554 -32.62 10.49 11.30
CA ALA A 554 -33.38 9.55 10.49
C ALA A 554 -32.82 8.12 10.57
N ARG A 555 -31.49 7.96 10.67
CA ARG A 555 -30.81 6.65 10.89
C ARG A 555 -31.23 5.96 12.19
N ALA A 556 -31.38 6.72 13.27
CA ALA A 556 -31.81 6.14 14.56
C ALA A 556 -33.28 5.69 14.48
N GLY A 557 -34.17 6.52 13.93
CA GLY A 557 -35.59 6.22 13.84
C GLY A 557 -35.97 5.14 12.82
N ALA A 558 -35.33 5.11 11.64
CA ALA A 558 -35.64 4.11 10.61
C ALA A 558 -35.17 2.69 11.01
N ARG A 559 -34.05 2.61 11.75
CA ARG A 559 -33.50 1.35 12.25
C ARG A 559 -34.35 0.78 13.40
N GLU A 560 -34.77 1.65 14.31
CA GLU A 560 -35.71 1.30 15.39
C GLU A 560 -37.08 0.87 14.83
N GLY A 561 -37.57 1.52 13.77
CA GLY A 561 -38.81 1.13 13.09
C GLY A 561 -38.73 -0.22 12.35
N ALA A 562 -37.60 -0.51 11.70
CA ALA A 562 -37.38 -1.79 11.01
C ALA A 562 -37.19 -2.97 11.99
N GLU A 563 -36.48 -2.75 13.11
CA GLU A 563 -36.31 -3.74 14.19
C GLU A 563 -37.66 -4.06 14.85
N GLN A 564 -38.49 -3.06 15.15
CA GLN A 564 -39.84 -3.28 15.69
C GLN A 564 -40.78 -3.98 14.70
N ALA A 565 -40.62 -3.74 13.40
CA ALA A 565 -41.40 -4.42 12.36
C ALA A 565 -40.99 -5.89 12.19
N ALA A 566 -39.68 -6.18 12.22
CA ALA A 566 -39.15 -7.55 12.18
C ALA A 566 -39.55 -8.34 13.45
N GLU A 567 -39.55 -7.69 14.61
CA GLU A 567 -39.96 -8.33 15.87
C GLU A 567 -41.47 -8.66 15.89
N ARG A 568 -42.32 -7.79 15.31
CA ARG A 568 -43.76 -8.09 15.13
C ARG A 568 -43.99 -9.20 14.11
N ALA A 569 -43.32 -9.16 12.96
CA ALA A 569 -43.41 -10.20 11.94
C ALA A 569 -42.93 -11.57 12.47
N GLY A 570 -41.89 -11.58 13.32
CA GLY A 570 -41.39 -12.79 13.98
C GLY A 570 -42.37 -13.37 15.00
N ARG A 571 -43.06 -12.53 15.78
CA ARG A 571 -44.10 -12.98 16.72
C ARG A 571 -45.35 -13.50 16.01
N GLU A 572 -45.81 -12.79 14.98
CA GLU A 572 -46.97 -13.21 14.17
C GLU A 572 -46.66 -14.49 13.37
N GLY A 573 -45.44 -14.64 12.87
CA GLY A 573 -44.97 -15.87 12.21
C GLY A 573 -44.84 -17.06 13.17
N ALA A 574 -44.38 -16.82 14.40
CA ALA A 574 -44.25 -17.86 15.43
C ALA A 574 -45.62 -18.32 15.97
N GLU A 575 -46.59 -17.41 16.11
CA GLU A 575 -47.97 -17.77 16.47
C GLU A 575 -48.66 -18.57 15.36
N GLN A 576 -48.49 -18.17 14.10
CA GLN A 576 -49.06 -18.91 12.96
C GLN A 576 -48.38 -20.27 12.71
N ALA A 577 -47.08 -20.39 12.99
CA ALA A 577 -46.35 -21.65 12.93
C ALA A 577 -46.71 -22.58 14.09
N GLY A 578 -46.97 -22.04 15.29
CA GLY A 578 -47.45 -22.77 16.45
C GLY A 578 -48.85 -23.37 16.26
N GLU A 579 -49.74 -22.67 15.56
CA GLU A 579 -51.09 -23.17 15.27
C GLU A 579 -51.14 -24.23 14.16
N ARG A 580 -50.19 -24.20 13.20
CA ARG A 580 -50.10 -25.22 12.13
C ARG A 580 -49.31 -26.46 12.54
N ALA A 581 -48.39 -26.37 13.49
CA ALA A 581 -47.61 -27.51 13.98
C ALA A 581 -48.40 -28.47 14.90
N GLY A 582 -49.65 -28.13 15.26
CA GLY A 582 -50.52 -28.97 16.09
C GLY A 582 -51.15 -30.19 15.39
N ARG A 583 -50.97 -30.35 14.07
CA ARG A 583 -51.44 -31.53 13.32
C ARG A 583 -50.52 -31.79 12.14
N GLU A 584 -49.47 -32.57 12.36
CA GLU A 584 -49.03 -33.67 11.49
C GLU A 584 -47.60 -34.12 11.86
N GLY A 585 -47.52 -35.36 12.34
CA GLY A 585 -46.62 -36.35 11.76
C GLY A 585 -45.12 -36.18 11.97
N ALA A 586 -44.63 -36.81 13.04
CA ALA A 586 -43.25 -37.16 13.25
C ALA A 586 -42.77 -38.19 12.20
N GLU A 587 -41.99 -37.76 11.21
CA GLU A 587 -41.13 -38.64 10.41
C GLU A 587 -40.00 -37.85 9.73
N GLN A 588 -39.17 -37.14 10.50
CA GLN A 588 -37.95 -36.47 9.98
C GLN A 588 -36.95 -36.10 11.09
N ALA A 589 -36.82 -36.95 12.11
CA ALA A 589 -35.99 -36.69 13.29
C ALA A 589 -34.50 -37.08 13.16
N GLY A 590 -34.02 -37.43 11.96
CA GLY A 590 -32.61 -37.79 11.72
C GLY A 590 -31.70 -36.66 11.25
N GLU A 591 -32.25 -35.61 10.62
CA GLU A 591 -31.46 -34.56 9.95
C GLU A 591 -31.45 -33.21 10.69
N ARG A 592 -32.25 -33.04 11.75
CA ARG A 592 -32.36 -31.76 12.49
C ARG A 592 -31.27 -31.50 13.54
N ALA A 593 -30.61 -32.54 14.05
CA ALA A 593 -29.58 -32.40 15.08
C ALA A 593 -28.31 -31.65 14.62
N GLY A 594 -28.07 -31.54 13.30
CA GLY A 594 -26.96 -30.79 12.73
C GLY A 594 -27.25 -29.30 12.44
N ARG A 595 -28.53 -28.90 12.37
CA ARG A 595 -28.94 -27.50 12.08
C ARG A 595 -29.19 -26.69 13.33
N GLU A 596 -29.76 -27.30 14.38
CA GLU A 596 -30.02 -26.59 15.65
C GLU A 596 -28.73 -26.14 16.33
N GLY A 597 -27.63 -26.91 16.23
CA GLY A 597 -26.32 -26.50 16.75
C GLY A 597 -25.67 -25.32 16.00
N ALA A 598 -26.01 -25.10 14.73
CA ALA A 598 -25.48 -24.00 13.91
C ALA A 598 -26.32 -22.73 14.04
N GLU A 599 -27.64 -22.85 14.17
CA GLU A 599 -28.53 -21.71 14.46
C GLU A 599 -28.36 -21.19 15.88
N GLN A 600 -28.11 -22.06 16.87
CA GLN A 600 -27.90 -21.65 18.26
C GLN A 600 -26.53 -20.96 18.43
N ALA A 601 -25.49 -21.43 17.73
CA ALA A 601 -24.18 -20.75 17.67
C ALA A 601 -24.24 -19.42 16.88
N GLY A 602 -25.09 -19.33 15.85
CA GLY A 602 -25.31 -18.12 15.06
C GLY A 602 -26.13 -17.06 15.81
N ALA A 603 -27.16 -17.47 16.57
CA ALA A 603 -27.99 -16.58 17.37
C ALA A 603 -27.26 -16.06 18.61
N GLU A 604 -26.51 -16.90 19.31
CA GLU A 604 -25.64 -16.47 20.42
C GLU A 604 -24.51 -15.55 19.92
N GLY A 605 -23.96 -15.83 18.73
CA GLY A 605 -22.96 -14.97 18.07
C GLY A 605 -23.52 -13.62 17.61
N ALA A 606 -24.75 -13.58 17.07
CA ALA A 606 -25.42 -12.35 16.66
C ALA A 606 -25.87 -11.50 17.86
N GLU A 607 -26.32 -12.12 18.95
CA GLU A 607 -26.67 -11.42 20.19
C GLU A 607 -25.42 -10.89 20.91
N GLN A 608 -24.33 -11.66 20.94
CA GLN A 608 -23.03 -11.19 21.44
C GLN A 608 -22.45 -10.07 20.56
N ALA A 609 -22.59 -10.14 19.23
CA ALA A 609 -22.17 -9.08 18.31
C ALA A 609 -23.03 -7.81 18.44
N THR A 610 -24.32 -7.95 18.78
CA THR A 610 -25.23 -6.82 19.01
C THR A 610 -25.00 -6.17 20.38
N LYS A 611 -24.69 -6.96 21.42
CA LYS A 611 -24.21 -6.47 22.73
C LYS A 611 -22.81 -5.81 22.63
N ALA A 612 -21.92 -6.33 21.80
CA ALA A 612 -20.60 -5.73 21.55
C ALA A 612 -20.64 -4.43 20.72
N ARG A 613 -21.72 -4.20 19.95
CA ARG A 613 -21.90 -3.03 19.06
C ARG A 613 -22.33 -1.74 19.77
N ARG A 614 -22.84 -1.78 21.01
CA ARG A 614 -23.27 -0.59 21.76
C ARG A 614 -22.18 -0.15 22.77
N ARG A 615 -21.24 0.70 22.35
CA ARG A 615 -20.45 1.50 23.30
C ARG A 615 -21.27 2.72 23.71
N LEU A 616 -22.00 2.53 24.80
CA LEU A 616 -22.72 3.57 25.52
C LEU A 616 -21.71 4.58 26.10
N GLN A 617 -21.99 5.88 26.02
CA GLN A 617 -21.24 6.92 26.73
C GLN A 617 -21.13 6.55 28.22
N PRO A 618 -20.13 7.02 28.98
CA PRO A 618 -20.02 6.70 30.41
C PRO A 618 -21.32 6.96 31.20
N HIS A 619 -22.14 7.90 30.72
CA HIS A 619 -23.41 8.28 31.31
C HIS A 619 -24.62 7.42 30.94
N GLU A 620 -24.44 6.46 30.03
CA GLU A 620 -25.51 5.63 29.48
C GLU A 620 -25.49 4.19 30.07
N ALA A 621 -24.50 3.86 30.90
CA ALA A 621 -24.49 2.60 31.65
C ALA A 621 -25.59 2.59 32.73
N ALA A 622 -26.23 1.44 32.95
CA ALA A 622 -27.33 1.28 33.89
C ALA A 622 -26.98 1.73 35.32
N ASN A 623 -25.74 1.51 35.77
CA ASN A 623 -25.30 1.94 37.09
C ASN A 623 -24.80 3.40 37.18
N TRP A 624 -24.75 4.14 36.06
CA TRP A 624 -24.13 5.46 36.02
C TRP A 624 -24.71 6.44 37.03
N ALA A 625 -26.04 6.51 37.17
CA ALA A 625 -26.68 7.48 38.07
C ALA A 625 -26.31 7.28 39.55
N SER A 626 -26.06 6.04 39.98
CA SER A 626 -25.53 5.78 41.34
C SER A 626 -24.03 6.04 41.39
N VAL A 627 -23.27 5.50 40.45
CA VAL A 627 -21.81 5.66 40.40
C VAL A 627 -21.38 7.14 40.35
N ALA A 628 -22.02 7.94 39.51
CA ALA A 628 -21.71 9.36 39.34
C ALA A 628 -21.99 10.18 40.60
N ARG A 629 -23.07 9.88 41.33
CA ARG A 629 -23.46 10.59 42.55
C ARG A 629 -22.64 10.14 43.75
N ASP A 630 -22.43 8.83 43.88
CA ASP A 630 -21.94 8.23 45.12
C ASP A 630 -20.42 8.05 45.11
N TYR A 631 -19.77 7.99 43.94
CA TYR A 631 -18.35 7.64 43.82
C TYR A 631 -17.52 8.61 43.01
N VAL A 632 -18.01 9.12 41.87
CA VAL A 632 -17.22 10.04 41.02
C VAL A 632 -16.86 11.31 41.78
N GLY A 633 -15.59 11.69 41.75
CA GLY A 633 -15.03 12.83 42.49
C GLY A 633 -14.58 12.50 43.93
N LYS A 634 -14.82 11.28 44.42
CA LYS A 634 -14.35 10.83 45.75
C LYS A 634 -13.09 9.96 45.62
N ARG A 635 -12.24 9.97 46.63
CA ARG A 635 -11.08 9.06 46.68
C ARG A 635 -11.55 7.63 46.91
N LEU A 636 -10.94 6.68 46.21
CA LEU A 636 -11.24 5.26 46.33
C LEU A 636 -11.05 4.74 47.76
N VAL A 637 -10.06 5.28 48.49
CA VAL A 637 -9.80 4.91 49.88
C VAL A 637 -10.92 5.33 50.84
N ASP A 638 -11.66 6.40 50.50
CA ASP A 638 -12.73 6.94 51.34
C ASP A 638 -14.10 6.35 50.94
N ALA A 639 -14.33 6.14 49.64
CA ALA A 639 -15.61 5.68 49.11
C ALA A 639 -15.70 4.16 48.94
N GLY A 640 -14.57 3.45 48.89
CA GLY A 640 -14.50 2.06 48.45
C GLY A 640 -14.79 1.90 46.95
N PRO A 641 -14.54 0.69 46.38
CA PRO A 641 -14.91 0.43 45.01
C PRO A 641 -16.44 0.46 44.84
N PRO A 642 -16.97 1.06 43.75
CA PRO A 642 -18.40 1.01 43.48
C PRO A 642 -18.91 -0.42 43.29
N PRO A 643 -20.21 -0.71 43.52
CA PRO A 643 -20.79 -2.01 43.26
C PRO A 643 -20.55 -2.48 41.82
N GLY A 644 -20.05 -3.70 41.66
CA GLY A 644 -19.64 -4.25 40.37
C GLY A 644 -18.24 -3.83 39.91
N TYR A 645 -17.44 -3.27 40.82
CA TYR A 645 -16.03 -2.99 40.59
C TYR A 645 -15.19 -3.63 41.70
N THR A 646 -13.97 -3.98 41.35
CA THR A 646 -12.95 -4.45 42.27
C THR A 646 -11.76 -3.53 42.16
N ALA A 647 -11.29 -3.05 43.32
CA ALA A 647 -10.05 -2.32 43.42
C ALA A 647 -8.87 -3.31 43.53
N TYR A 648 -7.82 -3.07 42.75
CA TYR A 648 -6.56 -3.80 42.86
C TYR A 648 -5.46 -2.80 43.21
N HIS A 649 -4.43 -3.27 43.92
CA HIS A 649 -3.19 -2.52 44.08
C HIS A 649 -2.12 -3.18 43.22
N VAL A 650 -1.61 -2.43 42.25
CA VAL A 650 -0.57 -2.89 41.32
C VAL A 650 0.51 -1.81 41.31
N GLY A 651 1.74 -2.17 41.68
CA GLY A 651 2.88 -1.25 41.68
C GLY A 651 2.66 0.01 42.54
N GLY A 652 2.05 -0.14 43.73
CA GLY A 652 1.77 0.99 44.63
C GLY A 652 0.62 1.91 44.19
N ARG A 653 -0.04 1.62 43.07
CA ARG A 653 -1.21 2.37 42.58
C ARG A 653 -2.48 1.54 42.73
N SER A 654 -3.56 2.19 43.14
CA SER A 654 -4.89 1.62 43.05
C SER A 654 -5.37 1.65 41.60
N ILE A 655 -5.94 0.56 41.12
CA ILE A 655 -6.68 0.51 39.86
C ILE A 655 -8.09 -0.01 40.14
N LEU A 656 -9.07 0.54 39.43
CA LEU A 656 -10.45 0.08 39.50
C LEU A 656 -10.76 -0.75 38.26
N ARG A 657 -11.22 -1.99 38.44
CA ARG A 657 -11.65 -2.86 37.33
C ARG A 657 -13.09 -3.27 37.55
N ARG A 658 -13.88 -3.31 36.48
CA ARG A 658 -15.24 -3.84 36.54
C ARG A 658 -15.19 -5.36 36.76
N THR A 659 -16.11 -5.89 37.57
CA THR A 659 -16.30 -7.34 37.73
C THR A 659 -16.95 -7.96 36.50
N ASN A 660 -17.65 -7.16 35.69
CA ASN A 660 -18.20 -7.52 34.40
C ASN A 660 -17.86 -6.44 33.36
N ALA A 661 -17.36 -6.84 32.19
CA ALA A 661 -16.91 -5.93 31.14
C ALA A 661 -18.05 -5.29 30.31
N ASP A 662 -19.32 -5.62 30.60
CA ASP A 662 -20.49 -5.09 29.90
C ASP A 662 -20.62 -3.56 30.08
N ASP A 663 -20.34 -2.83 28.98
CA ASP A 663 -20.41 -1.37 28.90
C ASP A 663 -21.85 -0.85 29.10
N ALA A 664 -22.89 -1.68 28.95
CA ALA A 664 -24.28 -1.30 29.20
C ALA A 664 -24.67 -1.37 30.67
N LEU A 665 -24.03 -2.24 31.45
CA LEU A 665 -24.34 -2.41 32.87
C LEU A 665 -23.46 -1.54 33.77
N PHE A 666 -22.18 -1.41 33.41
CA PHE A 666 -21.17 -0.80 34.27
C PHE A 666 -20.42 0.34 33.57
N ALA A 667 -20.57 1.55 34.09
CA ALA A 667 -19.87 2.73 33.60
C ALA A 667 -18.35 2.54 33.52
N ARG A 668 -17.69 3.18 32.57
CA ARG A 668 -16.22 3.21 32.58
C ARG A 668 -15.77 4.19 33.64
N LEU A 669 -15.03 3.68 34.61
CA LEU A 669 -14.44 4.46 35.68
C LEU A 669 -12.94 4.27 35.70
N SER A 670 -12.27 5.27 36.23
CA SER A 670 -10.83 5.29 36.40
C SER A 670 -10.44 5.97 37.70
N LEU A 671 -9.16 5.91 38.02
CA LEU A 671 -8.57 6.62 39.14
C LEU A 671 -7.53 7.59 38.59
N ASP A 672 -7.53 8.82 39.10
CA ASP A 672 -6.43 9.76 38.85
C ASP A 672 -5.26 9.51 39.82
N GLY A 673 -4.24 10.38 39.76
CA GLY A 673 -3.03 10.26 40.57
C GLY A 673 -3.27 10.28 42.08
N ASP A 674 -4.35 10.92 42.53
CA ASP A 674 -4.71 11.06 43.95
C ASP A 674 -5.64 9.93 44.43
N GLY A 675 -5.96 8.99 43.54
CA GLY A 675 -6.90 7.91 43.75
C GLY A 675 -8.36 8.37 43.70
N ILE A 676 -8.66 9.52 43.09
CA ILE A 676 -10.04 10.00 42.92
C ILE A 676 -10.71 9.26 41.75
N ILE A 677 -11.91 8.75 41.97
CA ILE A 677 -12.71 8.06 40.96
C ILE A 677 -13.18 9.09 39.92
N ARG A 678 -12.78 8.92 38.67
CA ARG A 678 -13.19 9.75 37.53
C ARG A 678 -14.06 8.96 36.57
N ALA A 679 -14.96 9.67 35.92
CA ALA A 679 -15.80 9.12 34.87
C ALA A 679 -15.03 9.02 33.55
N GLY A 680 -15.22 7.92 32.84
CA GLY A 680 -14.43 7.56 31.67
C GLY A 680 -13.07 6.97 32.05
N ALA A 681 -12.38 6.39 31.06
CA ALA A 681 -10.95 6.17 31.19
C ALA A 681 -10.25 7.54 31.05
N PRO A 682 -9.23 7.90 31.88
CA PRO A 682 -8.38 9.00 31.50
C PRO A 682 -7.84 8.64 30.11
N PRO A 683 -7.65 9.63 29.23
CA PRO A 683 -6.87 9.37 28.04
C PRO A 683 -5.54 8.80 28.53
N ARG A 684 -5.33 7.50 28.32
CA ARG A 684 -3.99 6.95 28.41
C ARG A 684 -3.26 7.71 27.32
N VAL A 685 -2.40 8.65 27.72
CA VAL A 685 -1.50 9.32 26.80
C VAL A 685 -0.63 8.21 26.24
N ARG A 686 -1.07 7.63 25.13
CA ARG A 686 -0.34 6.61 24.40
C ARG A 686 0.95 7.30 23.96
N VAL A 687 2.06 6.73 24.41
CA VAL A 687 3.40 7.22 24.06
C VAL A 687 3.72 6.80 22.63
N SER A 688 3.31 5.57 22.27
CA SER A 688 3.48 4.98 20.95
C SER A 688 2.29 5.28 20.03
N ASN A 689 2.59 5.64 18.79
CA ASN A 689 1.72 5.68 17.64
C ASN A 689 1.79 4.31 16.90
N PRO A 690 0.71 3.51 16.90
CA PRO A 690 0.70 2.18 16.29
C PRO A 690 1.07 2.16 14.79
N LEU A 691 0.70 3.21 14.04
CA LEU A 691 1.01 3.30 12.61
C LEU A 691 2.51 3.52 12.39
N ARG A 692 3.10 4.51 13.08
CA ARG A 692 4.55 4.78 13.02
C ARG A 692 5.36 3.55 13.45
N LYS A 693 4.91 2.86 14.51
CA LYS A 693 5.52 1.61 14.95
C LYS A 693 5.47 0.52 13.87
N ALA A 694 4.37 0.40 13.12
CA ALA A 694 4.24 -0.56 12.03
C ALA A 694 5.17 -0.24 10.86
N GLU A 695 5.32 1.04 10.49
CA GLU A 695 6.29 1.50 9.49
C GLU A 695 7.72 1.14 9.90
N SER A 696 8.12 1.47 11.12
CA SER A 696 9.45 1.17 11.65
C SER A 696 9.74 -0.32 11.69
N VAL A 697 8.73 -1.16 11.97
CA VAL A 697 8.84 -2.61 11.82
C VAL A 697 9.07 -3.00 10.36
N GLY A 698 8.36 -2.39 9.41
CA GLY A 698 8.58 -2.59 7.97
C GLY A 698 10.00 -2.22 7.53
N GLU A 699 10.52 -1.09 8.01
CA GLU A 699 11.89 -0.65 7.75
C GLU A 699 12.93 -1.66 8.29
N LEU A 700 12.75 -2.14 9.52
CA LEU A 700 13.61 -3.18 10.12
C LEU A 700 13.57 -4.49 9.33
N LEU A 701 12.39 -4.91 8.88
CA LEU A 701 12.23 -6.11 8.05
C LEU A 701 12.96 -5.95 6.71
N ALA A 702 12.79 -4.80 6.04
CA ALA A 702 13.46 -4.52 4.78
C ALA A 702 15.00 -4.51 4.93
N GLN A 703 15.53 -3.91 5.99
CA GLN A 703 16.97 -3.90 6.29
C GLN A 703 17.54 -5.30 6.52
N ALA A 704 16.75 -6.18 7.12
CA ALA A 704 17.11 -7.58 7.36
C ALA A 704 16.79 -8.51 6.17
N GLY A 705 16.27 -7.98 5.05
CA GLY A 705 15.94 -8.78 3.87
C GLY A 705 14.66 -9.62 4.00
N HIS A 706 13.74 -9.22 4.88
CA HIS A 706 12.45 -9.86 5.08
C HIS A 706 11.32 -9.01 4.50
N THR A 707 10.36 -9.67 3.85
CA THR A 707 9.17 -9.01 3.26
C THR A 707 7.96 -8.98 4.22
N ALA A 708 8.01 -9.76 5.29
CA ALA A 708 6.94 -9.86 6.28
C ALA A 708 7.47 -10.17 7.67
N ARG A 709 6.73 -9.76 8.71
CA ARG A 709 7.08 -10.05 10.11
C ARG A 709 7.04 -11.57 10.33
N PRO A 710 8.14 -12.18 10.83
CA PRO A 710 8.13 -13.60 11.13
C PRO A 710 7.02 -13.96 12.13
N PRO A 711 6.39 -15.15 12.00
CA PRO A 711 5.33 -15.55 12.90
C PRO A 711 5.85 -15.57 14.35
N TYR A 712 4.96 -15.24 15.29
CA TYR A 712 5.25 -15.22 16.73
C TYR A 712 6.37 -14.27 17.17
N HIS A 713 6.67 -13.24 16.38
CA HIS A 713 7.54 -12.14 16.77
C HIS A 713 6.69 -10.91 17.15
N GLN A 714 7.14 -10.20 18.19
CA GLN A 714 6.48 -9.00 18.69
C GLN A 714 7.45 -7.81 18.63
N ALA A 715 6.93 -6.68 18.16
CA ALA A 715 7.68 -5.42 18.12
C ALA A 715 7.72 -4.81 19.52
N HIS A 716 8.92 -4.55 19.98
CA HIS A 716 9.24 -4.22 21.35
C HIS A 716 10.04 -2.93 21.41
N HIS A 717 9.65 -1.99 22.27
CA HIS A 717 10.41 -0.76 22.44
C HIS A 717 11.61 -0.99 23.34
N VAL A 718 12.79 -0.57 22.90
CA VAL A 718 14.05 -0.72 23.65
C VAL A 718 14.10 0.23 24.84
N ILE A 719 13.65 1.47 24.66
CA ILE A 719 13.22 2.34 25.76
C ILE A 719 11.73 2.09 25.99
N PRO A 720 11.33 1.49 27.12
CA PRO A 720 9.93 1.15 27.36
C PRO A 720 9.00 2.36 27.45
N ASP A 721 7.73 2.17 27.08
CA ASP A 721 6.68 3.18 27.18
C ASP A 721 6.62 3.87 28.56
N GLU A 722 6.83 3.11 29.64
CA GLU A 722 6.80 3.65 31.01
C GLU A 722 7.94 4.65 31.23
N VAL A 723 9.17 4.31 30.81
CA VAL A 723 10.34 5.20 30.94
C VAL A 723 10.10 6.50 30.17
N VAL A 724 9.58 6.42 28.94
CA VAL A 724 9.29 7.64 28.16
C VAL A 724 8.17 8.46 28.77
N ARG A 725 7.20 7.81 29.42
CA ARG A 725 6.08 8.47 30.08
C ARG A 725 6.48 9.18 31.37
N THR A 726 7.35 8.60 32.18
CA THR A 726 7.64 9.08 33.54
C THR A 726 8.97 9.81 33.66
N HIS A 727 9.99 9.45 32.89
CA HIS A 727 11.33 10.00 33.06
C HIS A 727 11.45 11.42 32.46
N PRO A 728 11.95 12.42 33.21
CA PRO A 728 12.04 13.81 32.74
C PRO A 728 12.81 13.99 31.43
N LEU A 729 13.92 13.25 31.24
CA LEU A 729 14.73 13.28 30.00
C LEU A 729 13.90 13.02 28.76
N PHE A 730 13.17 11.90 28.73
CA PHE A 730 12.43 11.46 27.56
C PHE A 730 11.16 12.26 27.33
N ARG A 731 10.51 12.73 28.40
CA ARG A 731 9.40 13.69 28.28
C ARG A 731 9.85 14.97 27.58
N LEU A 732 10.93 15.60 28.05
CA LEU A 732 11.45 16.82 27.43
C LEU A 732 11.92 16.57 25.99
N ALA A 733 12.61 15.45 25.74
CA ALA A 733 13.09 15.10 24.42
C ALA A 733 11.95 14.90 23.41
N ARG A 734 10.85 14.25 23.83
CA ARG A 734 9.66 14.08 23.01
C ARG A 734 8.92 15.40 22.80
N GLU A 735 8.78 16.21 23.85
CA GLU A 735 8.16 17.54 23.78
C GLU A 735 8.91 18.47 22.80
N ARG A 736 10.24 18.33 22.71
CA ARG A 736 11.07 19.07 21.74
C ARG A 736 11.23 18.39 20.38
N GLY A 737 10.60 17.24 20.15
CA GLY A 737 10.68 16.49 18.90
C GLY A 737 12.07 15.93 18.57
N VAL A 738 12.96 15.80 19.55
CA VAL A 738 14.33 15.26 19.35
C VAL A 738 14.44 13.77 19.65
N PHE A 739 13.34 13.15 20.11
CA PHE A 739 13.22 11.71 20.32
C PHE A 739 11.89 11.21 19.76
N ASP A 740 11.95 10.36 18.74
CA ASP A 740 10.81 9.60 18.22
C ASP A 740 10.78 8.23 18.89
N HIS A 741 9.75 8.01 19.72
CA HIS A 741 9.58 6.77 20.47
C HIS A 741 9.39 5.55 19.58
N ASP A 742 8.79 5.74 18.41
CA ASP A 742 8.49 4.66 17.47
C ASP A 742 9.51 4.55 16.34
N ALA A 743 10.64 5.26 16.42
CA ALA A 743 11.70 5.17 15.43
C ALA A 743 12.29 3.75 15.34
N PRO A 744 12.76 3.30 14.15
CA PRO A 744 13.31 1.97 13.96
C PRO A 744 14.43 1.62 14.95
N GLU A 745 15.24 2.60 15.34
CA GLU A 745 16.35 2.41 16.29
C GLU A 745 15.88 2.09 17.72
N ASN A 746 14.63 2.43 18.07
CA ASN A 746 14.03 2.11 19.36
C ASN A 746 13.13 0.86 19.30
N ILE A 747 13.08 0.13 18.17
CA ILE A 747 12.26 -1.07 18.01
C ILE A 747 13.15 -2.31 17.87
N ALA A 748 12.82 -3.35 18.64
CA ALA A 748 13.37 -4.69 18.53
C ALA A 748 12.25 -5.68 18.15
N LEU A 749 12.51 -6.62 17.25
CA LEU A 749 11.60 -7.73 16.97
C LEU A 749 12.01 -8.94 17.81
N LEU A 750 11.24 -9.22 18.86
CA LEU A 750 11.54 -10.30 19.80
C LEU A 750 10.65 -11.52 19.52
N ALA A 751 11.26 -12.70 19.36
CA ALA A 751 10.51 -13.95 19.29
C ALA A 751 9.81 -14.22 20.63
N ARG A 752 8.58 -14.75 20.63
CA ARG A 752 7.91 -15.15 21.87
C ARG A 752 8.68 -16.27 22.59
N SER A 753 8.58 -16.31 23.91
CA SER A 753 9.17 -17.38 24.73
C SER A 753 8.49 -18.72 24.54
N GLU A 754 7.16 -18.72 24.48
CA GLU A 754 6.32 -19.88 24.28
C GLU A 754 5.06 -19.45 23.51
N VAL A 755 4.63 -20.30 22.58
CA VAL A 755 3.38 -20.16 21.84
C VAL A 755 2.51 -21.36 22.16
N ARG A 756 1.26 -21.09 22.54
CA ARG A 756 0.23 -22.11 22.76
C ARG A 756 -0.86 -21.90 21.73
N GLU A 757 -1.01 -22.86 20.83
CA GLU A 757 -2.09 -22.89 19.85
C GLU A 757 -3.09 -23.99 20.24
N PRO A 758 -4.40 -23.77 20.07
CA PRO A 758 -5.40 -24.81 20.31
C PRO A 758 -5.07 -26.09 19.53
N GLY A 759 -5.03 -27.23 20.21
CA GLY A 759 -4.74 -28.53 19.59
C GLY A 759 -3.27 -28.80 19.26
N ARG A 760 -2.34 -27.91 19.61
CA ARG A 760 -0.89 -28.13 19.45
C ARG A 760 -0.17 -28.04 20.80
N ALA A 761 0.90 -28.83 20.93
CA ALA A 761 1.79 -28.72 22.08
C ALA A 761 2.43 -27.32 22.10
N PRO A 762 2.65 -26.73 23.29
CA PRO A 762 3.39 -25.48 23.40
C PRO A 762 4.76 -25.61 22.72
N PHE A 763 5.15 -24.61 21.92
CA PHE A 763 6.44 -24.62 21.25
C PHE A 763 7.13 -23.25 21.35
N VAL A 764 8.44 -23.26 21.11
CA VAL A 764 9.31 -22.08 21.17
C VAL A 764 9.64 -21.66 19.73
N PRO A 765 9.19 -20.50 19.24
CA PRO A 765 9.46 -20.04 17.89
C PRO A 765 10.96 -19.93 17.60
N GLU A 766 11.42 -20.20 16.38
CA GLU A 766 12.83 -19.98 16.03
C GLU A 766 13.17 -18.47 16.05
N LYS A 767 14.43 -18.14 16.38
CA LYS A 767 14.94 -16.78 16.21
C LYS A 767 15.36 -16.58 14.76
N VAL A 768 15.22 -15.37 14.25
CA VAL A 768 15.48 -15.05 12.84
C VAL A 768 16.77 -14.23 12.73
N PRO A 769 17.73 -14.64 11.89
CA PRO A 769 18.96 -13.88 11.64
C PRO A 769 18.70 -12.43 11.29
N GLY A 770 19.49 -11.50 11.84
CA GLY A 770 19.33 -10.06 11.61
C GLY A 770 18.11 -9.40 12.26
N LEU A 771 17.14 -10.15 12.80
CA LEU A 771 15.95 -9.62 13.47
C LEU A 771 15.92 -9.91 14.97
N SER A 772 15.90 -11.19 15.34
CA SER A 772 15.77 -11.64 16.74
C SER A 772 16.95 -12.49 17.20
N GLU A 773 17.89 -12.80 16.31
CA GLU A 773 19.17 -13.42 16.63
C GLU A 773 19.96 -12.57 17.64
N GLY A 774 20.49 -13.24 18.68
CA GLY A 774 21.20 -12.56 19.77
C GLY A 774 20.33 -11.70 20.71
N LEU A 775 19.01 -11.62 20.49
CA LEU A 775 18.08 -10.89 21.37
C LEU A 775 17.31 -11.83 22.31
N PRO A 776 16.82 -11.36 23.47
CA PRO A 776 16.00 -12.16 24.36
C PRO A 776 14.65 -12.51 23.72
N ARG A 777 13.96 -13.48 24.32
CA ARG A 777 12.58 -13.80 23.93
C ARG A 777 11.61 -12.94 24.72
N HIS A 778 10.51 -12.55 24.09
CA HIS A 778 9.47 -11.76 24.75
C HIS A 778 8.69 -12.63 25.76
N GLN A 779 8.66 -12.20 27.02
CA GLN A 779 8.08 -12.92 28.17
C GLN A 779 7.00 -12.11 28.92
N GLY A 780 6.15 -11.36 28.20
CA GLY A 780 5.12 -10.55 28.83
C GLY A 780 5.68 -9.25 29.44
N PRO A 781 5.08 -8.72 30.52
CA PRO A 781 5.50 -7.47 31.14
C PRO A 781 6.89 -7.61 31.77
N HIS A 782 7.66 -6.52 31.75
CA HIS A 782 9.11 -6.52 32.04
C HIS A 782 9.50 -5.33 32.93
N ASP A 783 8.84 -5.20 34.08
CA ASP A 783 9.06 -4.12 35.04
C ASP A 783 10.53 -3.98 35.45
N ASN A 784 11.24 -5.10 35.62
CA ASN A 784 12.68 -5.10 35.92
C ASN A 784 13.52 -4.49 34.80
N TYR A 785 13.17 -4.74 33.53
CA TYR A 785 13.86 -4.12 32.40
C TYR A 785 13.56 -2.62 32.38
N SER A 786 12.29 -2.24 32.57
CA SER A 786 11.88 -0.84 32.64
C SER A 786 12.60 -0.08 33.76
N GLN A 787 12.76 -0.68 34.94
CA GLN A 787 13.54 -0.09 36.03
C GLN A 787 15.00 0.08 35.67
N LEU A 788 15.64 -0.94 35.07
CA LEU A 788 17.05 -0.85 34.68
C LEU A 788 17.27 0.25 33.62
N ILE A 789 16.35 0.40 32.67
CA ILE A 789 16.40 1.50 31.70
C ILE A 789 16.13 2.86 32.36
N MET A 790 15.29 2.91 33.40
CA MET A 790 15.10 4.11 34.22
C MET A 790 16.41 4.51 34.90
N ASP A 791 17.10 3.57 35.53
CA ASP A 791 18.37 3.81 36.22
C ASP A 791 19.44 4.34 35.24
N ILE A 792 19.53 3.77 34.03
CA ILE A 792 20.42 4.30 32.97
C ILE A 792 20.07 5.74 32.58
N ALA A 793 18.78 6.07 32.55
CA ALA A 793 18.32 7.41 32.21
C ALA A 793 18.60 8.41 33.35
N ASP A 794 18.48 7.98 34.61
CA ASP A 794 18.82 8.76 35.79
C ASP A 794 20.33 9.01 35.87
N ASP A 795 21.18 7.99 35.63
CA ASP A 795 22.64 8.14 35.54
C ASP A 795 23.04 9.17 34.47
N ALA A 796 22.37 9.12 33.31
CA ALA A 796 22.63 10.05 32.22
C ALA A 796 22.25 11.49 32.60
N LYS A 797 21.16 11.66 33.36
CA LYS A 797 20.70 12.94 33.89
C LYS A 797 21.62 13.46 35.00
N GLU A 798 22.09 12.60 35.91
CA GLU A 798 23.03 12.96 36.97
C GLU A 798 24.36 13.46 36.39
N ALA A 799 24.90 12.78 35.37
CA ALA A 799 26.13 13.20 34.68
C ALA A 799 26.04 14.59 34.02
N ILE A 800 24.84 15.07 33.69
CA ILE A 800 24.62 16.45 33.23
C ILE A 800 24.58 17.42 34.43
N GLY A 801 23.97 17.01 35.54
CA GLY A 801 23.96 17.77 36.79
C GLY A 801 25.36 17.99 37.37
N GLU A 802 26.24 17.00 37.28
CA GLU A 802 27.66 17.10 37.67
C GLU A 802 28.43 18.15 36.86
N GLN A 803 27.96 18.47 35.64
CA GLN A 803 28.52 19.55 34.80
C GLN A 803 27.90 20.92 35.11
N GLY A 804 27.02 21.02 36.11
CA GLY A 804 26.31 22.24 36.47
C GLY A 804 25.21 22.64 35.48
N LEU A 805 24.80 21.73 34.59
CA LEU A 805 23.75 21.97 33.61
C LEU A 805 22.42 21.39 34.09
N ARG A 806 21.30 22.06 33.77
CA ARG A 806 19.96 21.49 33.95
C ARG A 806 19.48 20.88 32.64
N LEU A 807 18.61 19.88 32.73
CA LEU A 807 18.06 19.19 31.57
C LEU A 807 17.35 20.17 30.60
N GLU A 808 16.55 21.09 31.15
CA GLU A 808 15.87 22.16 30.44
C GLU A 808 16.80 23.15 29.72
N ASP A 809 18.06 23.28 30.17
CA ASP A 809 19.05 24.20 29.58
C ASP A 809 19.83 23.54 28.43
N LEU A 810 19.68 22.23 28.21
CA LEU A 810 20.34 21.55 27.11
C LEU A 810 19.81 22.02 25.76
N SER A 811 20.70 22.17 24.77
CA SER A 811 20.29 22.38 23.38
C SER A 811 19.57 21.14 22.83
N PRO A 812 18.76 21.26 21.77
CA PRO A 812 18.15 20.11 21.09
C PRO A 812 19.16 19.00 20.74
N GLU A 813 20.34 19.38 20.25
CA GLU A 813 21.41 18.45 19.85
C GLU A 813 22.02 17.73 21.07
N ALA A 814 22.25 18.46 22.17
CA ALA A 814 22.74 17.87 23.41
C ALA A 814 21.71 16.89 24.01
N LEU A 815 20.42 17.24 23.96
CA LEU A 815 19.32 16.40 24.43
C LEU A 815 19.14 15.15 23.55
N GLN A 816 19.27 15.28 22.23
CA GLN A 816 19.28 14.16 21.30
C GLN A 816 20.47 13.24 21.54
N SER A 817 21.68 13.80 21.69
CA SER A 817 22.88 13.02 21.99
C SER A 817 22.76 12.25 23.30
N LEU A 818 22.13 12.85 24.31
CA LEU A 818 21.92 12.22 25.62
C LEU A 818 20.89 11.07 25.55
N THR A 819 19.75 11.27 24.88
CA THR A 819 18.76 10.21 24.67
C THR A 819 19.32 9.06 23.82
N TYR A 820 20.13 9.36 22.80
CA TYR A 820 20.82 8.34 22.00
C TYR A 820 21.84 7.54 22.82
N LYS A 821 22.55 8.19 23.76
CA LYS A 821 23.44 7.50 24.71
C LYS A 821 22.66 6.50 25.57
N VAL A 822 21.50 6.89 26.11
CA VAL A 822 20.61 6.01 26.88
C VAL A 822 20.09 4.86 26.01
N LEU A 823 19.61 5.15 24.79
CA LEU A 823 19.15 4.13 23.84
C LEU A 823 20.23 3.09 23.53
N ARG A 824 21.46 3.54 23.24
CA ARG A 824 22.60 2.66 22.97
C ARG A 824 22.93 1.76 24.18
N ASN A 825 22.93 2.31 25.39
CA ASN A 825 23.15 1.53 26.61
C ASN A 825 22.00 0.53 26.84
N SER A 826 20.76 0.94 26.55
CA SER A 826 19.57 0.08 26.67
C SER A 826 19.60 -1.10 25.69
N TRP A 827 20.13 -0.89 24.49
CA TRP A 827 20.42 -1.96 23.53
C TRP A 827 21.47 -2.93 24.04
N GLN A 828 22.53 -2.44 24.70
CA GLN A 828 23.54 -3.32 25.30
C GLN A 828 22.93 -4.17 26.40
N VAL A 829 22.10 -3.57 27.26
CA VAL A 829 21.36 -4.30 28.30
C VAL A 829 20.41 -5.33 27.69
N LEU A 830 19.64 -4.97 26.65
CA LEU A 830 18.72 -5.88 25.98
C LEU A 830 19.47 -7.08 25.37
N LYS A 831 20.60 -6.85 24.70
CA LYS A 831 21.44 -7.91 24.11
C LYS A 831 22.09 -8.80 25.16
N ALA A 832 22.50 -8.21 26.28
CA ALA A 832 23.06 -8.94 27.42
C ALA A 832 21.96 -9.52 28.34
N TRP A 833 20.69 -9.36 28.00
CA TRP A 833 19.56 -9.83 28.80
C TRP A 833 19.42 -11.35 28.67
N ASP A 834 20.35 -12.08 29.28
CA ASP A 834 20.45 -13.54 29.24
C ASP A 834 19.78 -14.20 30.45
N ARG A 835 18.78 -13.55 31.02
CA ARG A 835 18.25 -13.95 32.32
C ARG A 835 17.03 -14.88 32.17
N PRO A 836 17.13 -16.16 32.60
CA PRO A 836 16.01 -16.86 33.22
C PRO A 836 15.82 -16.28 34.63
N VAL A 837 15.26 -15.08 34.75
CA VAL A 837 15.08 -14.43 36.06
C VAL A 837 13.70 -14.64 36.60
N LEU A 838 13.70 -15.48 37.64
CA LEU A 838 12.64 -15.74 38.60
C LEU A 838 11.44 -16.49 38.00
N LYS A 839 11.58 -17.81 37.96
CA LYS A 839 10.50 -18.63 38.51
C LYS A 839 10.37 -18.35 40.00
#